data_AF-K0TNE6-F1
#
_entry.id   AF-K0TNE6-F1
#
_cell.length_a   1.000
_cell.length_b   1.000
_cell.length_c   1.000
_cell.angle_alpha   90.00
_cell.angle_beta   90.00
_cell.angle_gamma   90.00
#
_symmetry.space_group_name_H-M   'P 1'
#
loop_
_entity.id
_entity.type
_entity.pdbx_description
1 polymer ?
#
loop_
_entity_poly.entity_id
_entity_poly.type
_entity_poly.pdbx_seq_one_letter_code
_entity_poly.pdbx_strand_id
1 'polypeptide(L)'
;MTRYVPALDEYVRKTRKDKIPLEWIDIIDNFWRAHNHTSPNKKDIAILRHPDYPRQVKTAPKIYQTKTDNELWSDFQQLHPSIADKIKNPNLPDKCPRVLAKHKPWEMTKAKNSSCHCSKCEGMSAFLRGESTAISLLHSMMDRVEEHVRELDVEEDENEISRCNRGVRQLRSICDVLTQPSKREKCVECMKPCLVSGKIEDAKESCVTGECQSCGLRNLWQLGVRRQLFRQEIGQDPILHVSSPFYGEELTETFEWRYYSQKRSPTLSTHAQQVAEDDDEEYSPTASASRSLTLETKRGTLIDYLDELVEKMARFIPHKNLVAVEERAKLNFGRNLRPLVCVNDIDFSENGSIENFRKLQSEHWLTNGYTLFISVTYWIVAEEWDKEEGKLPKGAEVTVYGEKSGESINKNSFWGIVTEEIDGGARYKVEDAEGRVATYERKDLRHRTTHTFCFGTVSDDKTHDRFAMQHYTKTELEYLENYMRQHFPKDLIDGKIAKLFRHSDNAGQHFKNTGAIHYFTTLILERGGPTKTGYVYTFGAPGHGKGPFDGYGGSFKNKIHSLIRSCSEAGGIPGTRTGYINEARDVFDALVHYYEKGIGRQAKTGAKTDNFKFFLSEIGTETAVPRADEEFVTLNNITKQYQFAVNNEGLLFVRRRSCWCLACMAALLEGTLRWPDEKQIAGCETVALGGQGLMYRFYKEPARKVRGAGASRTITLDRRTRFDKAKSLAVGDWVIFDGNGDVDNPRWLGRVMSYADWGGQGVELNESNRSKYYQNGHLEIGSNEVAINLMWYEKIDVESPELTYRVSQDYPQAVLQSNTYMVSGGAEVNDGMNLIDGAANPVPKLRTTRRRDGRSQQGDYDVQRGNSNQRTIRNWYDREYNNKWQMEKTVMDKAMAINLV
;
A
#
# COMPACT_ATOMS: atom_id res chain seq x y z
N MET A 1 5.61 47.95 51.81
CA MET A 1 4.26 47.49 51.40
C MET A 1 4.41 46.44 50.31
N THR A 2 4.35 45.17 50.67
CA THR A 2 4.27 44.04 49.73
C THR A 2 2.91 44.12 49.03
N ARG A 3 2.89 44.34 47.72
CA ARG A 3 1.63 44.34 46.94
C ARG A 3 0.93 43.00 47.14
N TYR A 4 -0.31 43.05 47.62
CA TYR A 4 -1.20 41.90 47.71
C TYR A 4 -1.34 41.29 46.32
N VAL A 5 -0.95 40.01 46.17
CA VAL A 5 -1.11 39.25 44.93
C VAL A 5 -2.25 38.26 45.18
N PRO A 6 -3.37 38.32 44.45
CA PRO A 6 -4.49 37.43 44.67
C PRO A 6 -4.11 35.96 44.40
N ALA A 7 -4.77 35.03 45.10
CA ALA A 7 -4.66 33.60 44.87
C ALA A 7 -5.26 33.24 43.50
N LEU A 8 -4.70 32.21 42.85
CA LEU A 8 -5.01 31.79 41.47
C LEU A 8 -6.50 31.48 41.22
N ASP A 9 -7.28 31.28 42.29
CA ASP A 9 -8.69 30.89 42.26
C ASP A 9 -9.69 32.06 42.46
N GLU A 10 -9.26 33.34 42.51
CA GLU A 10 -10.19 34.49 42.60
C GLU A 10 -10.47 35.22 41.28
N TYR A 11 -10.09 34.65 40.11
CA TYR A 11 -10.55 35.20 38.83
C TYR A 11 -12.00 34.79 38.54
N VAL A 12 -12.94 35.38 39.28
CA VAL A 12 -14.33 35.42 38.87
C VAL A 12 -14.41 36.36 37.67
N ARG A 13 -14.52 35.81 36.45
CA ARG A 13 -14.86 36.58 35.25
C ARG A 13 -16.11 37.41 35.57
N LYS A 14 -15.93 38.71 35.79
CA LYS A 14 -17.05 39.61 36.06
C LYS A 14 -18.02 39.52 34.88
N THR A 15 -19.25 39.13 35.20
CA THR A 15 -20.48 39.24 34.40
C THR A 15 -20.56 38.40 33.11
N ARG A 16 -21.25 37.25 33.20
CA ARG A 16 -22.05 36.71 32.08
C ARG A 16 -23.41 36.19 32.56
N LYS A 17 -24.41 36.32 31.68
CA LYS A 17 -25.83 35.97 31.89
C LYS A 17 -26.12 34.46 31.83
N ASP A 18 -25.10 33.62 31.64
CA ASP A 18 -25.24 32.16 31.49
C ASP A 18 -25.02 31.44 32.83
N LYS A 19 -25.76 31.80 33.90
CA LYS A 19 -25.64 31.13 35.21
C LYS A 19 -26.40 29.80 35.17
N ILE A 20 -25.70 28.69 34.92
CA ILE A 20 -26.21 27.36 35.27
C ILE A 20 -25.96 27.08 36.77
N PRO A 21 -26.79 26.26 37.44
CA PRO A 21 -26.59 25.90 38.85
C PRO A 21 -25.19 25.33 39.10
N LEU A 22 -24.56 25.70 40.23
CA LEU A 22 -23.23 25.21 40.62
C LEU A 22 -23.20 23.67 40.68
N GLU A 23 -24.28 23.07 41.17
CA GLU A 23 -24.46 21.62 41.24
C GLU A 23 -24.37 20.94 39.85
N TRP A 24 -24.81 21.61 38.78
CA TRP A 24 -24.69 21.08 37.42
C TRP A 24 -23.27 21.20 36.88
N ILE A 25 -22.54 22.24 37.29
CA ILE A 25 -21.14 22.40 36.93
C ILE A 25 -20.32 21.24 37.51
N ASP A 26 -20.57 20.89 38.77
CA ASP A 26 -19.88 19.77 39.43
C ASP A 26 -20.23 18.41 38.78
N ILE A 27 -21.50 18.20 38.42
CA ILE A 27 -21.92 16.99 37.70
C ILE A 27 -21.27 16.91 36.32
N ILE A 28 -21.21 18.03 35.58
CA ILE A 28 -20.56 18.10 34.27
C ILE A 28 -19.05 17.84 34.39
N ASP A 29 -18.37 18.45 35.36
CA ASP A 29 -16.93 18.24 35.58
C ASP A 29 -16.63 16.78 35.96
N ASN A 30 -17.41 16.20 36.87
CA ASN A 30 -17.31 14.79 37.25
C ASN A 30 -17.57 13.85 36.07
N PHE A 31 -18.58 14.14 35.25
CA PHE A 31 -18.84 13.38 34.03
C PHE A 31 -17.62 13.39 33.10
N TRP A 32 -17.06 14.57 32.81
CA TRP A 32 -15.88 14.71 31.96
C TRP A 32 -14.68 13.94 32.52
N ARG A 33 -14.48 13.93 33.84
CA ARG A 33 -13.39 13.20 34.50
C ARG A 33 -13.60 11.68 34.52
N ALA A 34 -14.84 11.22 34.64
CA ALA A 34 -15.16 9.79 34.65
C ALA A 34 -15.08 9.15 33.25
N HIS A 35 -15.40 9.91 32.19
CA HIS A 35 -15.49 9.39 30.82
C HIS A 35 -14.22 9.62 29.98
N ASN A 36 -13.21 10.27 30.57
CA ASN A 36 -11.94 10.54 29.90
C ASN A 36 -10.80 10.14 30.84
N HIS A 37 -9.76 9.55 30.28
CA HIS A 37 -8.67 9.03 31.11
C HIS A 37 -7.67 10.15 31.43
N THR A 38 -7.30 10.23 32.69
CA THR A 38 -6.14 11.04 33.11
C THR A 38 -4.88 10.35 32.59
N SER A 39 -3.94 11.13 32.05
CA SER A 39 -2.69 10.61 31.50
C SER A 39 -1.99 9.76 32.57
N PRO A 40 -1.67 8.48 32.29
CA PRO A 40 -0.95 7.64 33.23
C PRO A 40 0.51 8.11 33.41
N ASN A 41 0.97 9.01 32.54
CA ASN A 41 2.29 9.63 32.63
C ASN A 41 2.24 10.89 33.51
N LYS A 42 2.78 10.79 34.73
CA LYS A 42 2.88 11.91 35.69
C LYS A 42 3.61 13.17 35.16
N LYS A 43 4.38 13.06 34.06
CA LYS A 43 5.09 14.20 33.42
C LYS A 43 4.24 14.93 32.39
N ASP A 44 3.12 14.36 32.01
CA ASP A 44 2.23 14.91 31.00
C ASP A 44 1.25 15.86 31.67
N ILE A 45 1.71 17.09 31.85
CA ILE A 45 1.10 18.08 32.73
C ILE A 45 0.48 19.20 31.87
N ALA A 46 -0.78 19.53 32.13
CA ALA A 46 -1.43 20.74 31.64
C ALA A 46 -1.00 21.93 32.50
N ILE A 47 -0.81 23.08 31.86
CA ILE A 47 -0.31 24.31 32.50
C ILE A 47 -1.35 25.41 32.29
N LEU A 48 -2.02 25.84 33.36
CA LEU A 48 -2.91 27.00 33.36
C LEU A 48 -2.13 28.22 33.89
N ARG A 49 -2.04 29.28 33.09
CA ARG A 49 -1.38 30.54 33.48
C ARG A 49 -2.43 31.60 33.82
N HIS A 50 -2.19 32.37 34.87
CA HIS A 50 -3.05 33.53 35.16
C HIS A 50 -2.92 34.56 34.02
N PRO A 51 -4.04 35.05 33.44
CA PRO A 51 -4.01 35.94 32.29
C PRO A 51 -3.26 37.26 32.56
N ASP A 52 -3.45 37.84 33.75
CA ASP A 52 -2.84 39.12 34.12
C ASP A 52 -1.51 38.97 34.89
N TYR A 53 -1.16 37.76 35.34
CA TYR A 53 0.04 37.48 36.14
C TYR A 53 0.72 36.20 35.65
N PRO A 54 1.37 36.19 34.48
CA PRO A 54 1.82 34.96 33.79
C PRO A 54 2.85 34.09 34.54
N ARG A 55 3.43 34.62 35.62
CA ARG A 55 4.32 33.92 36.55
C ARG A 55 3.57 33.00 37.52
N GLN A 56 2.26 33.20 37.72
CA GLN A 56 1.40 32.29 38.46
C GLN A 56 0.91 31.17 37.55
N VAL A 57 1.19 29.93 37.94
CA VAL A 57 0.92 28.73 37.15
C VAL A 57 0.27 27.67 38.01
N LYS A 58 -0.83 27.07 37.52
CA LYS A 58 -1.42 25.85 38.07
C LYS A 58 -1.10 24.69 37.14
N THR A 59 -0.67 23.57 37.71
CA THR A 59 -0.29 22.36 36.98
C THR A 59 -1.15 21.18 37.42
N ALA A 60 -1.60 20.37 36.47
CA ALA A 60 -2.33 19.13 36.73
C ALA A 60 -2.01 18.10 35.64
N PRO A 61 -2.10 16.78 35.92
CA PRO A 61 -1.98 15.76 34.87
C PRO A 61 -3.00 16.00 33.76
N LYS A 62 -2.58 15.88 32.49
CA LYS A 62 -3.50 16.04 31.35
C LYS A 62 -4.59 14.98 31.40
N ILE A 63 -5.80 15.37 31.02
CA ILE A 63 -6.90 14.44 30.76
C ILE A 63 -7.08 14.33 29.25
N TYR A 64 -7.08 13.11 28.71
CA TYR A 64 -7.18 12.88 27.28
C TYR A 64 -8.62 12.63 26.87
N GLN A 65 -9.13 13.51 26.02
CA GLN A 65 -10.43 13.33 25.41
C GLN A 65 -10.34 12.36 24.23
N THR A 66 -10.76 11.10 24.40
CA THR A 66 -10.70 10.05 23.37
C THR A 66 -11.92 9.98 22.46
N LYS A 67 -13.07 10.44 22.96
CA LYS A 67 -14.34 10.53 22.24
C LYS A 67 -14.59 11.98 21.83
N THR A 68 -15.24 12.20 20.69
CA THR A 68 -15.65 13.55 20.25
C THR A 68 -16.64 14.17 21.24
N ASP A 69 -16.79 15.50 21.19
CA ASP A 69 -17.76 16.21 22.04
C ASP A 69 -19.17 15.67 21.87
N ASN A 70 -19.56 15.28 20.65
CA ASN A 70 -20.89 14.75 20.37
C ASN A 70 -21.08 13.31 20.89
N GLU A 71 -20.06 12.47 20.80
CA GLU A 71 -20.10 11.12 21.39
C GLU A 71 -20.26 11.20 22.91
N LEU A 72 -19.52 12.10 23.57
CA LEU A 72 -19.65 12.32 25.01
C LEU A 72 -20.96 13.01 25.38
N TRP A 73 -21.53 13.80 24.48
CA TRP A 73 -22.86 14.36 24.69
C TRP A 73 -23.94 13.27 24.69
N SER A 74 -23.87 12.30 23.78
CA SER A 74 -24.76 11.14 23.78
C SER A 74 -24.65 10.34 25.09
N ASP A 75 -23.42 10.07 25.56
CA ASP A 75 -23.19 9.43 26.86
C ASP A 75 -23.79 10.27 28.02
N PHE A 76 -23.63 11.59 27.98
CA PHE A 76 -24.19 12.51 28.98
C PHE A 76 -25.72 12.51 28.98
N GLN A 77 -26.36 12.44 27.81
CA GLN A 77 -27.82 12.35 27.69
C GLN A 77 -28.37 11.08 28.35
N GLN A 78 -27.64 9.96 28.25
CA GLN A 78 -28.03 8.69 28.86
C GLN A 78 -27.86 8.70 30.38
N LEU A 79 -26.76 9.29 30.89
CA LEU A 79 -26.42 9.26 32.31
C LEU A 79 -27.08 10.37 33.14
N HIS A 80 -27.33 11.52 32.51
CA HIS A 80 -27.89 12.70 33.16
C HIS A 80 -29.06 13.32 32.38
N PRO A 81 -30.12 12.54 32.06
CA PRO A 81 -31.21 12.97 31.16
C PRO A 81 -31.91 14.26 31.64
N SER A 82 -32.11 14.42 32.94
CA SER A 82 -32.78 15.59 33.53
C SER A 82 -32.00 16.91 33.38
N ILE A 83 -30.67 16.83 33.31
CA ILE A 83 -29.79 17.98 33.06
C ILE A 83 -29.67 18.17 31.56
N ALA A 84 -29.47 17.08 30.82
CA ALA A 84 -29.33 17.07 29.37
C ALA A 84 -30.54 17.73 28.68
N ASP A 85 -31.76 17.43 29.12
CA ASP A 85 -32.98 18.06 28.59
C ASP A 85 -33.04 19.59 28.76
N LYS A 86 -32.36 20.12 29.78
CA LYS A 86 -32.33 21.55 30.09
C LYS A 86 -31.18 22.29 29.42
N ILE A 87 -30.10 21.58 29.06
CA ILE A 87 -28.94 22.17 28.41
C ILE A 87 -28.82 21.83 26.93
N LYS A 88 -29.62 20.89 26.41
CA LYS A 88 -29.63 20.49 25.00
C LYS A 88 -29.92 21.69 24.10
N ASN A 89 -29.30 21.70 22.93
CA ASN A 89 -29.66 22.66 21.92
C ASN A 89 -30.99 22.23 21.28
N PRO A 90 -32.08 23.01 21.39
CA PRO A 90 -33.39 22.63 20.85
C PRO A 90 -33.37 22.38 19.35
N ASN A 91 -32.48 23.05 18.61
CA ASN A 91 -32.36 22.92 17.16
C ASN A 91 -31.42 21.80 16.74
N LEU A 92 -30.54 21.33 17.64
CA LEU A 92 -29.52 20.31 17.36
C LEU A 92 -29.36 19.42 18.62
N PRO A 93 -30.38 18.62 18.97
CA PRO A 93 -30.41 17.87 20.22
C PRO A 93 -29.29 16.84 20.34
N ASP A 94 -28.70 16.42 19.21
CA ASP A 94 -27.61 15.43 19.15
C ASP A 94 -26.21 16.07 19.10
N LYS A 95 -26.13 17.41 19.03
CA LYS A 95 -24.85 18.11 19.13
C LYS A 95 -24.57 18.51 20.58
N CYS A 96 -23.32 18.33 20.97
CA CYS A 96 -22.85 18.75 22.28
C CYS A 96 -23.18 20.22 22.53
N PRO A 97 -23.98 20.53 23.56
CA PRO A 97 -24.35 21.90 23.84
C PRO A 97 -23.14 22.67 24.32
N ARG A 98 -23.15 23.97 24.04
CA ARG A 98 -22.09 24.91 24.40
C ARG A 98 -21.81 24.94 25.90
N VAL A 99 -22.83 24.66 26.71
CA VAL A 99 -22.73 24.57 28.17
C VAL A 99 -21.84 23.41 28.57
N LEU A 100 -22.13 22.19 28.10
CA LEU A 100 -21.32 21.00 28.39
C LEU A 100 -19.87 21.18 27.91
N ALA A 101 -19.68 21.72 26.70
CA ALA A 101 -18.35 21.91 26.11
C ALA A 101 -17.49 22.98 26.79
N LYS A 102 -18.10 24.01 27.39
CA LYS A 102 -17.39 25.10 28.09
C LYS A 102 -16.93 24.71 29.49
N HIS A 103 -17.61 23.76 30.13
CA HIS A 103 -17.32 23.28 31.48
C HIS A 103 -16.44 22.03 31.48
N LYS A 104 -15.65 21.82 30.42
CA LYS A 104 -14.58 20.82 30.41
C LYS A 104 -13.50 21.20 31.44
N PRO A 105 -12.90 20.20 32.13
CA PRO A 105 -11.70 20.41 32.93
C PRO A 105 -10.63 21.16 32.12
N TRP A 106 -9.96 22.14 32.72
CA TRP A 106 -8.97 22.96 32.03
C TRP A 106 -7.71 22.16 31.65
N GLU A 107 -7.44 21.09 32.39
CA GLU A 107 -6.36 20.13 32.13
C GLU A 107 -6.71 19.13 31.01
N MET A 108 -7.94 19.18 30.49
CA MET A 108 -8.37 18.36 29.38
C MET A 108 -7.73 18.84 28.08
N THR A 109 -6.99 17.95 27.44
CA THR A 109 -6.45 18.17 26.11
C THR A 109 -7.21 17.26 25.15
N LYS A 110 -7.61 17.81 24.00
CA LYS A 110 -8.14 16.97 22.92
C LYS A 110 -7.08 15.92 22.64
N ALA A 111 -7.37 14.62 22.85
CA ALA A 111 -6.48 13.62 22.29
C ALA A 111 -6.42 13.94 20.80
N LYS A 112 -5.24 13.83 20.16
CA LYS A 112 -5.18 13.97 18.71
C LYS A 112 -6.30 13.11 18.17
N ASN A 113 -7.34 13.73 17.60
CA ASN A 113 -8.40 12.98 16.94
C ASN A 113 -7.65 11.98 16.06
N SER A 114 -8.10 10.74 16.02
CA SER A 114 -7.64 9.75 15.03
C SER A 114 -8.03 10.17 13.60
N SER A 115 -8.06 11.47 13.29
CA SER A 115 -7.91 12.00 11.96
C SER A 115 -6.44 11.86 11.56
N CYS A 116 -6.18 11.02 10.56
CA CYS A 116 -4.89 10.81 9.90
C CYS A 116 -4.14 12.07 9.43
N HIS A 117 -4.72 13.28 9.55
CA HIS A 117 -4.27 14.52 8.92
C HIS A 117 -4.05 14.46 7.41
N CYS A 118 -4.47 13.37 6.77
CA CYS A 118 -4.37 13.15 5.35
C CYS A 118 -5.41 14.01 4.60
N SER A 119 -5.01 14.56 3.46
CA SER A 119 -5.80 15.53 2.70
C SER A 119 -7.23 15.07 2.39
N LYS A 120 -7.44 13.78 2.13
CA LYS A 120 -8.76 13.19 1.92
C LYS A 120 -9.65 13.27 3.16
N CYS A 121 -9.11 12.92 4.34
CA CYS A 121 -9.86 12.97 5.59
C CYS A 121 -10.07 14.40 6.09
N GLU A 122 -9.09 15.29 5.94
CA GLU A 122 -9.24 16.70 6.29
C GLU A 122 -10.23 17.39 5.34
N GLY A 123 -10.13 17.11 4.03
CA GLY A 123 -11.07 17.59 3.03
C GLY A 123 -12.51 17.15 3.31
N MET A 124 -12.73 15.89 3.68
CA MET A 124 -14.05 15.42 4.10
C MET A 124 -14.54 16.14 5.36
N SER A 125 -13.66 16.41 6.32
CA SER A 125 -14.04 17.12 7.56
C SER A 125 -14.39 18.59 7.31
N ALA A 126 -13.69 19.24 6.37
CA ALA A 126 -14.00 20.58 5.92
C ALA A 126 -15.36 20.62 5.19
N PHE A 127 -15.62 19.65 4.32
CA PHE A 127 -16.85 19.52 3.56
C PHE A 127 -18.08 19.31 4.45
N LEU A 128 -17.96 18.43 5.45
CA LEU A 128 -19.05 18.12 6.39
C LEU A 128 -19.45 19.28 7.31
N ARG A 129 -18.76 20.42 7.28
CA ARG A 129 -19.22 21.62 8.01
C ARG A 129 -20.59 22.13 7.53
N GLY A 130 -20.96 21.85 6.29
CA GLY A 130 -22.28 22.16 5.73
C GLY A 130 -23.38 21.16 6.11
N GLU A 131 -23.05 20.05 6.80
CA GLU A 131 -23.98 18.93 6.99
C GLU A 131 -25.23 19.32 7.80
N SER A 132 -25.09 20.19 8.80
CA SER A 132 -26.23 20.56 9.67
C SER A 132 -27.27 21.39 8.94
N THR A 133 -26.84 22.31 8.07
CA THR A 133 -27.76 23.06 7.22
C THR A 133 -28.43 22.13 6.22
N ALA A 134 -27.66 21.24 5.58
CA ALA A 134 -28.22 20.25 4.66
C ALA A 134 -29.28 19.35 5.33
N ILE A 135 -29.03 18.84 6.54
CA ILE A 135 -30.00 18.03 7.31
C ILE A 135 -31.27 18.83 7.59
N SER A 136 -31.15 20.09 8.01
CA SER A 136 -32.32 20.95 8.27
C SER A 136 -33.18 21.14 7.03
N LEU A 137 -32.57 21.38 5.87
CA LEU A 137 -33.26 21.53 4.60
C LEU A 137 -33.90 20.22 4.13
N LEU A 138 -33.23 19.09 4.35
CA LEU A 138 -33.77 17.75 4.07
C LEU A 138 -35.00 17.44 4.93
N HIS A 139 -34.99 17.80 6.22
CA HIS A 139 -36.15 17.63 7.10
C HIS A 139 -37.35 18.44 6.62
N SER A 140 -37.16 19.74 6.32
CA SER A 140 -38.22 20.59 5.76
C SER A 140 -38.80 20.04 4.46
N MET A 141 -37.93 19.53 3.57
CA MET A 141 -38.34 18.88 2.33
C MET A 141 -39.16 17.59 2.59
N MET A 142 -38.78 16.77 3.57
CA MET A 142 -39.53 15.57 3.93
C MET A 142 -40.90 15.91 4.51
N ASP A 143 -40.96 16.86 5.44
CA ASP A 143 -42.22 17.28 6.09
C ASP A 143 -43.22 17.79 5.04
N ARG A 144 -42.77 18.58 4.05
CA ARG A 144 -43.63 19.02 2.93
C ARG A 144 -44.14 17.85 2.10
N VAL A 145 -43.26 16.93 1.71
CA VAL A 145 -43.66 15.79 0.86
C VAL A 145 -44.64 14.88 1.61
N GLU A 146 -44.46 14.71 2.91
CA GLU A 146 -45.40 13.96 3.75
C GLU A 146 -46.76 14.65 3.86
N GLU A 147 -46.80 15.98 3.93
CA GLU A 147 -48.05 16.74 3.90
C GLU A 147 -48.77 16.58 2.56
N HIS A 148 -48.04 16.71 1.43
CA HIS A 148 -48.59 16.45 0.09
C HIS A 148 -49.21 15.05 0.00
N VAL A 149 -48.55 14.03 0.55
CA VAL A 149 -49.08 12.65 0.56
C VAL A 149 -50.37 12.52 1.38
N ARG A 150 -50.58 13.34 2.42
CA ARG A 150 -51.83 13.34 3.22
C ARG A 150 -53.00 13.97 2.46
N GLU A 151 -52.72 14.84 1.49
CA GLU A 151 -53.73 15.52 0.67
C GLU A 151 -54.19 14.69 -0.55
N LEU A 152 -53.46 13.64 -0.91
CA LEU A 152 -53.77 12.76 -2.04
C LEU A 152 -54.88 11.74 -1.73
N ASP A 153 -55.65 11.36 -2.74
CA ASP A 153 -56.66 10.31 -2.62
C ASP A 153 -56.00 8.92 -2.76
N VAL A 154 -56.26 8.03 -1.80
CA VAL A 154 -55.60 6.71 -1.74
C VAL A 154 -55.98 5.81 -2.92
N GLU A 155 -57.20 5.94 -3.45
CA GLU A 155 -57.68 5.10 -4.56
C GLU A 155 -57.23 5.64 -5.93
N GLU A 156 -57.13 6.97 -6.09
CA GLU A 156 -56.75 7.59 -7.37
C GLU A 156 -55.22 7.76 -7.53
N ASP A 157 -54.48 7.95 -6.42
CA ASP A 157 -53.07 8.36 -6.44
C ASP A 157 -52.07 7.32 -5.89
N GLU A 158 -52.44 6.03 -5.81
CA GLU A 158 -51.62 4.96 -5.21
C GLU A 158 -50.15 4.97 -5.71
N ASN A 159 -49.94 5.19 -7.00
CA ASN A 159 -48.62 5.25 -7.61
C ASN A 159 -47.80 6.47 -7.15
N GLU A 160 -48.44 7.63 -7.02
CA GLU A 160 -47.78 8.84 -6.54
C GLU A 160 -47.43 8.72 -5.05
N ILE A 161 -48.35 8.21 -4.24
CA ILE A 161 -48.13 7.91 -2.83
C ILE A 161 -46.95 6.96 -2.65
N SER A 162 -46.90 5.86 -3.42
CA SER A 162 -45.79 4.89 -3.38
C SER A 162 -44.45 5.52 -3.78
N ARG A 163 -44.45 6.38 -4.81
CA ARG A 163 -43.27 7.14 -5.26
C ARG A 163 -42.78 8.12 -4.18
N CYS A 164 -43.67 8.93 -3.61
CA CYS A 164 -43.32 9.89 -2.56
C CYS A 164 -42.79 9.19 -1.31
N ASN A 165 -43.45 8.13 -0.83
CA ASN A 165 -42.98 7.33 0.31
C ASN A 165 -41.60 6.72 0.08
N ARG A 166 -41.29 6.29 -1.15
CA ARG A 166 -39.96 5.81 -1.51
C ARG A 166 -38.92 6.94 -1.44
N GLY A 167 -39.23 8.12 -1.98
CA GLY A 167 -38.33 9.28 -1.93
C GLY A 167 -38.08 9.76 -0.50
N VAL A 168 -39.11 9.83 0.35
CA VAL A 168 -38.97 10.17 1.78
C VAL A 168 -38.06 9.16 2.50
N ARG A 169 -38.24 7.85 2.27
CA ARG A 169 -37.33 6.84 2.83
C ARG A 169 -35.87 7.05 2.40
N GLN A 170 -35.64 7.42 1.14
CA GLN A 170 -34.30 7.72 0.63
C GLN A 170 -33.71 8.98 1.29
N LEU A 171 -34.50 10.05 1.45
CA LEU A 171 -34.08 11.26 2.16
C LEU A 171 -33.74 10.99 3.63
N ARG A 172 -34.55 10.17 4.32
CA ARG A 172 -34.23 9.72 5.69
C ARG A 172 -32.91 8.97 5.74
N SER A 173 -32.66 8.03 4.82
CA SER A 173 -31.38 7.33 4.75
C SER A 173 -30.18 8.27 4.49
N ILE A 174 -30.36 9.34 3.72
CA ILE A 174 -29.31 10.37 3.55
C ILE A 174 -29.06 11.09 4.89
N CYS A 175 -30.12 11.43 5.63
CA CYS A 175 -30.01 12.03 6.96
C CYS A 175 -29.33 11.08 7.94
N ASP A 176 -29.66 9.79 7.94
CA ASP A 176 -29.03 8.76 8.77
C ASP A 176 -27.52 8.68 8.51
N VAL A 177 -27.10 8.77 7.24
CA VAL A 177 -25.68 8.85 6.88
C VAL A 177 -25.06 10.14 7.40
N LEU A 178 -25.70 11.29 7.21
CA LEU A 178 -25.15 12.59 7.63
C LEU A 178 -25.15 12.79 9.16
N THR A 179 -25.95 12.07 9.93
CA THR A 179 -26.00 12.17 11.40
C THR A 179 -24.97 11.30 12.09
N GLN A 180 -24.34 10.34 11.40
CA GLN A 180 -23.34 9.47 12.02
C GLN A 180 -22.16 10.29 12.63
N PRO A 181 -21.70 9.94 13.84
CA PRO A 181 -20.74 10.75 14.58
C PRO A 181 -19.33 10.70 13.97
N SER A 182 -18.93 9.56 13.40
CA SER A 182 -17.62 9.42 12.76
C SER A 182 -17.69 9.27 11.24
N LYS A 183 -16.63 9.75 10.56
CA LYS A 183 -16.44 9.55 9.11
C LYS A 183 -16.47 8.07 8.71
N ARG A 184 -16.10 7.15 9.61
CA ARG A 184 -16.11 5.71 9.36
C ARG A 184 -17.55 5.19 9.37
N GLU A 185 -18.33 5.56 10.38
CA GLU A 185 -19.74 5.18 10.49
C GLU A 185 -20.56 5.78 9.34
N LYS A 186 -20.28 7.01 8.90
CA LYS A 186 -20.89 7.58 7.68
C LYS A 186 -20.71 6.65 6.48
N CYS A 187 -19.52 6.09 6.29
CA CYS A 187 -19.26 5.13 5.21
C CYS A 187 -19.98 3.78 5.44
N VAL A 188 -20.00 3.28 6.68
CA VAL A 188 -20.69 2.04 7.05
C VAL A 188 -22.19 2.14 6.81
N GLU A 189 -22.83 3.21 7.31
CA GLU A 189 -24.26 3.47 7.15
C GLU A 189 -24.62 3.61 5.66
N CYS A 190 -23.78 4.29 4.88
CA CYS A 190 -23.92 4.41 3.43
C CYS A 190 -23.89 3.05 2.70
N MET A 191 -23.28 2.02 3.28
CA MET A 191 -23.17 0.67 2.72
C MET A 191 -24.02 -0.39 3.44
N LYS A 192 -24.79 0.01 4.46
CA LYS A 192 -25.54 -0.89 5.36
C LYS A 192 -26.38 -1.95 4.66
N PRO A 193 -27.08 -1.70 3.53
CA PRO A 193 -27.84 -2.74 2.83
C PRO A 193 -27.00 -3.94 2.38
N CYS A 194 -25.68 -3.77 2.23
CA CYS A 194 -24.76 -4.79 1.74
C CYS A 194 -23.73 -5.25 2.79
N LEU A 195 -23.70 -4.65 3.97
CA LEU A 195 -22.62 -4.83 4.95
C LEU A 195 -23.04 -5.71 6.13
N VAL A 196 -22.96 -7.02 5.96
CA VAL A 196 -23.43 -8.03 6.94
C VAL A 196 -22.74 -7.91 8.30
N SER A 197 -21.44 -7.61 8.33
CA SER A 197 -20.65 -7.55 9.57
C SER A 197 -20.66 -6.18 10.25
N GLY A 198 -21.25 -5.15 9.62
CA GLY A 198 -21.14 -3.76 10.09
C GLY A 198 -19.73 -3.15 9.95
N LYS A 199 -18.78 -3.88 9.34
CA LYS A 199 -17.36 -3.51 9.26
C LYS A 199 -16.96 -3.13 7.84
N ILE A 200 -16.49 -1.90 7.64
CA ILE A 200 -16.15 -1.37 6.31
C ILE A 200 -15.07 -2.19 5.59
N GLU A 201 -14.18 -2.82 6.35
CA GLU A 201 -13.12 -3.66 5.82
C GLU A 201 -13.64 -5.00 5.23
N ASP A 202 -14.91 -5.35 5.48
CA ASP A 202 -15.58 -6.53 4.91
C ASP A 202 -16.47 -6.19 3.70
N ALA A 203 -16.51 -4.92 3.29
CA ALA A 203 -17.34 -4.47 2.17
C ALA A 203 -16.89 -5.12 0.84
N LYS A 204 -17.85 -5.58 0.03
CA LYS A 204 -17.57 -6.09 -1.33
C LYS A 204 -16.96 -4.98 -2.21
N GLU A 205 -16.14 -5.36 -3.17
CA GLU A 205 -15.47 -4.41 -4.07
C GLU A 205 -16.46 -3.46 -4.74
N SER A 206 -17.57 -3.97 -5.27
CA SER A 206 -18.61 -3.15 -5.93
C SER A 206 -19.26 -2.10 -5.00
N CYS A 207 -19.40 -2.41 -3.70
CA CYS A 207 -19.87 -1.44 -2.71
C CYS A 207 -18.83 -0.35 -2.45
N VAL A 208 -17.56 -0.74 -2.41
CA VAL A 208 -16.44 0.17 -2.18
C VAL A 208 -16.22 1.10 -3.38
N THR A 209 -16.32 0.61 -4.61
CA THR A 209 -16.14 1.39 -5.85
C THR A 209 -17.35 2.26 -6.21
N GLY A 210 -18.50 2.06 -5.56
CA GLY A 210 -19.75 2.77 -5.86
C GLY A 210 -20.49 2.23 -7.10
N GLU A 211 -20.12 1.04 -7.58
CA GLU A 211 -20.75 0.33 -8.69
C GLU A 211 -21.92 -0.56 -8.23
N CYS A 212 -22.06 -0.76 -6.92
CA CYS A 212 -23.16 -1.52 -6.34
C CYS A 212 -24.51 -0.87 -6.67
N GLN A 213 -25.48 -1.68 -7.08
CA GLN A 213 -26.85 -1.25 -7.38
C GLN A 213 -27.74 -1.16 -6.13
N SER A 214 -27.28 -1.67 -4.98
CA SER A 214 -28.10 -1.81 -3.78
C SER A 214 -27.75 -0.85 -2.65
N CYS A 215 -26.53 -0.30 -2.61
CA CYS A 215 -26.08 0.60 -1.54
C CYS A 215 -25.35 1.83 -2.09
N GLY A 216 -25.06 2.81 -1.23
CA GLY A 216 -24.31 4.00 -1.60
C GLY A 216 -25.17 5.22 -1.88
N LEU A 217 -24.60 6.41 -1.63
CA LEU A 217 -25.29 7.69 -1.83
C LEU A 217 -25.72 7.95 -3.28
N ARG A 218 -25.05 7.34 -4.26
CA ARG A 218 -25.49 7.37 -5.66
C ARG A 218 -26.90 6.78 -5.84
N ASN A 219 -27.20 5.66 -5.17
CA ASN A 219 -28.52 5.03 -5.25
C ASN A 219 -29.58 5.81 -4.46
N LEU A 220 -29.20 6.42 -3.34
CA LEU A 220 -30.12 7.22 -2.52
C LEU A 220 -30.47 8.56 -3.18
N TRP A 221 -29.47 9.29 -3.65
CA TRP A 221 -29.62 10.64 -4.21
C TRP A 221 -29.73 10.62 -5.73
N GLN A 222 -28.63 10.36 -6.46
CA GLN A 222 -28.55 10.53 -7.91
C GLN A 222 -29.54 9.66 -8.69
N LEU A 223 -29.65 8.38 -8.35
CA LEU A 223 -30.58 7.43 -9.00
C LEU A 223 -31.94 7.35 -8.29
N GLY A 224 -32.05 7.98 -7.11
CA GLY A 224 -33.26 8.03 -6.29
C GLY A 224 -33.96 9.39 -6.42
N VAL A 225 -33.91 10.18 -5.36
CA VAL A 225 -34.66 11.44 -5.23
C VAL A 225 -34.31 12.44 -6.34
N ARG A 226 -33.04 12.56 -6.73
CA ARG A 226 -32.60 13.51 -7.75
C ARG A 226 -33.27 13.27 -9.10
N ARG A 227 -33.52 12.02 -9.50
CA ARG A 227 -34.24 11.72 -10.76
C ARG A 227 -35.70 12.19 -10.74
N GLN A 228 -36.30 12.37 -9.57
CA GLN A 228 -37.67 12.85 -9.44
C GLN A 228 -37.75 14.39 -9.48
N LEU A 229 -36.62 15.07 -9.28
CA LEU A 229 -36.47 16.52 -9.33
C LEU A 229 -36.17 17.05 -10.74
N PHE A 230 -35.76 16.20 -11.68
CA PHE A 230 -35.35 16.62 -13.01
C PHE A 230 -36.08 15.82 -14.08
N ARG A 231 -36.60 16.49 -15.12
CA ARG A 231 -37.04 15.84 -16.35
C ARG A 231 -35.85 15.75 -17.30
N GLN A 232 -35.71 14.61 -17.98
CA GLN A 232 -34.66 14.38 -18.97
C GLN A 232 -35.32 14.25 -20.34
N GLU A 233 -35.21 15.29 -21.17
CA GLU A 233 -35.61 15.25 -22.58
C GLU A 233 -34.42 14.77 -23.42
N ILE A 234 -34.67 13.95 -24.45
CA ILE A 234 -33.60 13.36 -25.27
C ILE A 234 -32.81 14.47 -25.95
N GLY A 235 -31.51 14.58 -25.65
CA GLY A 235 -30.59 15.54 -26.27
C GLY A 235 -30.51 16.92 -25.60
N GLN A 236 -31.12 17.13 -24.43
CA GLN A 236 -31.07 18.38 -23.68
C GLN A 236 -30.55 18.20 -22.24
N ASP A 237 -30.07 19.30 -21.66
CA ASP A 237 -29.67 19.34 -20.24
C ASP A 237 -30.88 19.10 -19.33
N PRO A 238 -30.72 18.39 -18.18
CA PRO A 238 -31.82 18.10 -17.28
C PRO A 238 -32.49 19.37 -16.76
N ILE A 239 -33.80 19.51 -16.97
CA ILE A 239 -34.58 20.67 -16.51
C ILE A 239 -35.27 20.33 -15.19
N LEU A 240 -35.25 21.27 -14.25
CA LEU A 240 -35.87 21.10 -12.93
C LEU A 240 -37.39 20.95 -13.06
N HIS A 241 -37.93 19.89 -12.48
CA HIS A 241 -39.36 19.58 -12.50
C HIS A 241 -40.08 20.37 -11.41
N VAL A 242 -40.48 21.60 -11.72
CA VAL A 242 -41.11 22.53 -10.76
C VAL A 242 -42.46 22.02 -10.19
N SER A 243 -43.13 21.11 -10.90
CA SER A 243 -44.36 20.43 -10.42
C SER A 243 -44.07 19.13 -9.64
N SER A 244 -42.81 18.82 -9.33
CA SER A 244 -42.47 17.69 -8.47
C SER A 244 -42.88 18.00 -7.03
N PRO A 245 -43.48 17.06 -6.27
CA PRO A 245 -43.74 17.25 -4.84
C PRO A 245 -42.44 17.46 -4.04
N PHE A 246 -41.31 17.02 -4.60
CA PHE A 246 -39.98 17.23 -4.02
C PHE A 246 -39.43 18.65 -4.28
N TYR A 247 -40.00 19.44 -5.19
CA TYR A 247 -39.58 20.81 -5.43
C TYR A 247 -40.09 21.76 -4.34
N GLY A 248 -39.26 22.71 -3.88
CA GLY A 248 -39.60 23.68 -2.83
C GLY A 248 -38.48 24.69 -2.58
N GLU A 249 -38.74 25.69 -1.75
CA GLU A 249 -37.82 26.81 -1.47
C GLU A 249 -36.47 26.36 -0.92
N GLU A 250 -36.41 25.23 -0.21
CA GLU A 250 -35.19 24.67 0.38
C GLU A 250 -34.16 24.27 -0.68
N LEU A 251 -34.60 23.98 -1.91
CA LEU A 251 -33.70 23.68 -3.03
C LEU A 251 -33.07 24.94 -3.63
N THR A 252 -33.63 26.12 -3.34
CA THR A 252 -33.12 27.41 -3.82
C THR A 252 -32.31 28.16 -2.75
N GLU A 253 -32.45 27.78 -1.48
CA GLU A 253 -31.64 28.31 -0.40
C GLU A 253 -30.16 27.98 -0.61
N THR A 254 -29.29 28.97 -0.40
CA THR A 254 -27.85 28.81 -0.55
C THR A 254 -27.16 28.81 0.81
N PHE A 255 -26.22 27.88 1.00
CA PHE A 255 -25.40 27.79 2.19
C PHE A 255 -23.95 27.47 1.85
N GLU A 256 -23.07 27.56 2.85
CA GLU A 256 -21.63 27.47 2.67
C GLU A 256 -21.05 26.14 3.17
N TRP A 257 -20.11 25.57 2.41
CA TRP A 257 -19.24 24.47 2.82
C TRP A 257 -17.80 24.70 2.36
N ARG A 258 -16.85 23.88 2.83
CA ARG A 258 -15.41 24.11 2.58
C ARG A 258 -14.73 22.94 1.89
N TYR A 259 -13.68 23.22 1.12
CA TYR A 259 -12.83 22.21 0.48
C TYR A 259 -11.40 22.70 0.33
N TYR A 260 -10.45 21.77 0.15
CA TYR A 260 -9.07 22.12 -0.18
C TYR A 260 -8.90 22.25 -1.69
N SER A 261 -8.29 23.35 -2.13
CA SER A 261 -7.84 23.60 -3.49
C SER A 261 -6.31 23.68 -3.54
N GLN A 262 -5.72 23.43 -4.71
CA GLN A 262 -4.30 23.70 -4.95
C GLN A 262 -4.18 25.04 -5.68
N LYS A 263 -3.58 26.05 -5.04
CA LYS A 263 -3.22 27.30 -5.70
C LYS A 263 -1.74 27.30 -6.03
N ARG A 264 -1.37 27.85 -7.19
CA ARG A 264 0.04 28.20 -7.43
C ARG A 264 0.43 29.26 -6.42
N SER A 265 1.52 29.06 -5.69
CA SER A 265 2.07 30.11 -4.84
C SER A 265 2.37 31.34 -5.69
N PRO A 266 2.10 32.57 -5.22
CA PRO A 266 2.56 33.75 -5.92
C PRO A 266 4.09 33.69 -6.00
N THR A 267 4.63 33.64 -7.22
CA THR A 267 6.04 33.95 -7.45
C THR A 267 6.31 35.34 -6.90
N LEU A 268 7.45 35.49 -6.22
CA LEU A 268 7.93 36.69 -5.51
C LEU A 268 7.45 38.03 -6.12
N SER A 269 7.16 38.99 -5.24
CA SER A 269 6.77 40.36 -5.58
C SER A 269 7.73 40.98 -6.62
N THR A 270 7.16 41.72 -7.57
CA THR A 270 7.81 42.49 -8.64
C THR A 270 9.02 43.33 -8.21
N HIS A 271 9.12 43.70 -6.93
CA HIS A 271 10.27 44.43 -6.39
C HIS A 271 11.57 43.60 -6.33
N ALA A 272 11.49 42.26 -6.37
CA ALA A 272 12.66 41.37 -6.40
C ALA A 272 13.20 41.13 -7.83
N GLN A 273 12.41 41.42 -8.87
CA GLN A 273 12.85 41.31 -10.27
C GLN A 273 13.79 42.44 -10.68
N GLN A 274 13.62 43.65 -10.13
CA GLN A 274 14.46 44.81 -10.48
C GLN A 274 15.85 44.80 -9.85
N VAL A 275 16.12 43.90 -8.89
CA VAL A 275 17.42 43.81 -8.21
C VAL A 275 18.27 42.64 -8.75
N ALA A 276 17.73 41.84 -9.66
CA ALA A 276 18.36 40.64 -10.21
C ALA A 276 18.71 40.77 -11.70
N GLU A 277 18.76 42.00 -12.24
CA GLU A 277 19.16 42.27 -13.63
C GLU A 277 20.65 42.63 -13.78
N ASP A 278 21.42 42.72 -12.70
CA ASP A 278 22.88 42.86 -12.75
C ASP A 278 23.55 41.66 -12.05
N ASP A 279 24.31 40.91 -12.85
CA ASP A 279 25.20 39.78 -12.55
C ASP A 279 24.61 38.35 -12.42
N ASP A 280 25.17 37.49 -13.27
CA ASP A 280 25.12 36.02 -13.35
C ASP A 280 24.04 35.35 -14.24
N GLU A 281 24.39 35.24 -15.53
CA GLU A 281 23.78 34.40 -16.57
C GLU A 281 23.93 32.88 -16.31
N GLU A 282 23.40 32.30 -15.22
CA GLU A 282 23.19 30.83 -15.16
C GLU A 282 22.11 30.36 -14.16
N TYR A 283 21.01 31.11 -14.01
CA TYR A 283 19.85 30.61 -13.27
C TYR A 283 18.55 30.91 -14.02
N SER A 284 18.05 29.92 -14.76
CA SER A 284 16.69 29.94 -15.31
C SER A 284 15.78 29.08 -14.43
N PRO A 285 14.96 29.66 -13.53
CA PRO A 285 14.00 28.90 -12.74
C PRO A 285 12.80 28.56 -13.62
N THR A 286 12.93 27.57 -14.50
CA THR A 286 11.77 27.02 -15.20
C THR A 286 11.14 25.89 -14.39
N ALA A 287 9.88 26.13 -14.01
CA ALA A 287 8.82 25.15 -13.82
C ALA A 287 8.85 24.21 -12.59
N SER A 288 8.82 24.76 -11.37
CA SER A 288 8.05 24.12 -10.29
C SER A 288 7.56 25.12 -9.24
N ALA A 289 6.58 25.96 -9.62
CA ALA A 289 5.84 26.72 -8.62
C ALA A 289 5.21 25.73 -7.62
N SER A 290 5.71 25.74 -6.38
CA SER A 290 5.15 24.94 -5.30
C SER A 290 3.67 25.28 -5.17
N ARG A 291 2.80 24.29 -5.36
CA ARG A 291 1.35 24.49 -5.21
C ARG A 291 1.03 24.43 -3.73
N SER A 292 0.50 25.52 -3.18
CA SER A 292 0.04 25.55 -1.79
C SER A 292 -1.38 24.99 -1.69
N LEU A 293 -1.61 24.15 -0.69
CA LEU A 293 -2.94 23.63 -0.38
C LEU A 293 -3.70 24.71 0.41
N THR A 294 -4.74 25.31 -0.20
CA THR A 294 -5.55 26.36 0.44
C THR A 294 -6.95 25.85 0.75
N LEU A 295 -7.50 26.25 1.89
CA LEU A 295 -8.89 25.96 2.24
C LEU A 295 -9.80 27.04 1.65
N GLU A 296 -10.74 26.65 0.80
CA GLU A 296 -11.72 27.52 0.16
C GLU A 296 -13.13 27.29 0.70
N THR A 297 -13.97 28.32 0.59
CA THR A 297 -15.40 28.27 0.94
C THR A 297 -16.20 28.34 -0.35
N LYS A 298 -17.12 27.39 -0.54
CA LYS A 298 -18.10 27.33 -1.63
C LYS A 298 -19.45 27.74 -1.07
N ARG A 299 -20.24 28.45 -1.88
CA ARG A 299 -21.65 28.73 -1.63
C ARG A 299 -22.47 28.09 -2.75
N GLY A 300 -23.54 27.40 -2.39
CA GLY A 300 -24.44 26.75 -3.35
C GLY A 300 -25.69 26.20 -2.69
N THR A 301 -26.52 25.53 -3.47
CA THR A 301 -27.82 24.98 -3.06
C THR A 301 -27.70 23.61 -2.37
N LEU A 302 -28.82 23.11 -1.84
CA LEU A 302 -28.89 21.72 -1.36
C LEU A 302 -28.55 20.70 -2.46
N ILE A 303 -28.97 20.95 -3.70
CA ILE A 303 -28.66 20.08 -4.85
C ILE A 303 -27.14 20.04 -5.09
N ASP A 304 -26.50 21.21 -5.12
CA ASP A 304 -25.05 21.34 -5.32
C ASP A 304 -24.27 20.61 -4.23
N TYR A 305 -24.72 20.74 -2.97
CA TYR A 305 -24.11 20.07 -1.83
C TYR A 305 -24.23 18.55 -1.91
N LEU A 306 -25.42 18.03 -2.23
CA LEU A 306 -25.66 16.58 -2.30
C LEU A 306 -24.98 15.93 -3.50
N ASP A 307 -24.93 16.62 -4.65
CA ASP A 307 -24.18 16.16 -5.82
C ASP A 307 -22.66 16.07 -5.50
N GLU A 308 -22.12 17.09 -4.83
CA GLU A 308 -20.73 17.07 -4.39
C GLU A 308 -20.49 16.02 -3.30
N LEU A 309 -21.43 15.81 -2.37
CA LEU A 309 -21.33 14.78 -1.33
C LEU A 309 -21.23 13.38 -1.96
N VAL A 310 -22.01 13.08 -2.99
CA VAL A 310 -21.92 11.80 -3.73
C VAL A 310 -20.52 11.63 -4.33
N GLU A 311 -19.99 12.64 -5.00
CA GLU A 311 -18.64 12.59 -5.59
C GLU A 311 -17.55 12.39 -4.52
N LYS A 312 -17.62 13.13 -3.42
CA LYS A 312 -16.67 13.03 -2.31
C LYS A 312 -16.73 11.64 -1.67
N MET A 313 -17.93 11.12 -1.40
CA MET A 313 -18.12 9.82 -0.78
C MET A 313 -17.66 8.67 -1.68
N ALA A 314 -17.89 8.75 -2.99
CA ALA A 314 -17.38 7.77 -3.97
C ALA A 314 -15.85 7.66 -3.94
N ARG A 315 -15.12 8.75 -3.62
CA ARG A 315 -13.65 8.72 -3.45
C ARG A 315 -13.21 8.40 -2.03
N PHE A 316 -14.04 8.73 -1.04
CA PHE A 316 -13.71 8.61 0.38
C PHE A 316 -13.93 7.19 0.92
N ILE A 317 -14.97 6.48 0.46
CA ILE A 317 -15.25 5.09 0.84
C ILE A 317 -14.07 4.16 0.47
N PRO A 318 -13.54 4.15 -0.78
CA PRO A 318 -12.34 3.36 -1.12
C PRO A 318 -11.13 3.66 -0.24
N HIS A 319 -10.94 4.92 0.11
CA HIS A 319 -9.86 5.33 0.99
C HIS A 319 -10.06 4.79 2.40
N LYS A 320 -11.26 4.90 2.97
CA LYS A 320 -11.54 4.38 4.32
C LYS A 320 -11.52 2.85 4.40
N ASN A 321 -12.01 2.17 3.37
CA ASN A 321 -11.87 0.72 3.25
C ASN A 321 -10.40 0.30 3.19
N LEU A 322 -9.58 0.94 2.35
CA LEU A 322 -8.13 0.68 2.28
C LEU A 322 -7.47 0.82 3.65
N VAL A 323 -7.72 1.93 4.36
CA VAL A 323 -7.14 2.17 5.68
C VAL A 323 -7.51 1.07 6.66
N ALA A 324 -8.80 0.73 6.74
CA ALA A 324 -9.30 -0.28 7.65
C ALA A 324 -8.76 -1.69 7.33
N VAL A 325 -8.64 -2.03 6.05
CA VAL A 325 -8.04 -3.29 5.59
C VAL A 325 -6.57 -3.40 5.98
N GLU A 326 -5.77 -2.35 5.74
CA GLU A 326 -4.34 -2.38 6.06
C GLU A 326 -4.10 -2.31 7.59
N GLU A 327 -4.94 -1.59 8.35
CA GLU A 327 -4.92 -1.61 9.82
C GLU A 327 -5.19 -3.01 10.38
N ARG A 328 -6.22 -3.69 9.85
CA ARG A 328 -6.50 -5.11 10.17
C ARG A 328 -5.32 -6.00 9.79
N ALA A 329 -4.74 -5.82 8.62
CA ALA A 329 -3.62 -6.63 8.17
C ALA A 329 -2.41 -6.48 9.09
N LYS A 330 -2.11 -5.24 9.54
CA LYS A 330 -1.05 -4.96 10.52
C LYS A 330 -1.32 -5.60 11.88
N LEU A 331 -2.57 -5.54 12.36
CA LEU A 331 -2.97 -6.21 13.61
C LEU A 331 -2.81 -7.73 13.51
N ASN A 332 -3.29 -8.32 12.41
CA ASN A 332 -3.17 -9.75 12.15
C ASN A 332 -1.70 -10.17 12.02
N PHE A 333 -0.85 -9.36 11.41
CA PHE A 333 0.60 -9.60 11.36
C PHE A 333 1.19 -9.67 12.77
N GLY A 334 0.92 -8.69 13.63
CA GLY A 334 1.40 -8.67 15.01
C GLY A 334 0.94 -9.89 15.81
N ARG A 335 -0.31 -10.31 15.63
CA ARG A 335 -0.89 -11.51 16.30
C ARG A 335 -0.29 -12.82 15.77
N ASN A 336 -0.03 -12.89 14.46
CA ASN A 336 0.43 -14.12 13.80
C ASN A 336 1.95 -14.18 13.62
N LEU A 337 2.71 -13.17 14.05
CA LEU A 337 4.18 -13.18 14.01
C LEU A 337 4.73 -14.43 14.71
N ARG A 338 5.81 -15.00 14.13
CA ARG A 338 6.49 -16.21 14.58
C ARG A 338 7.98 -15.95 14.79
N PRO A 339 8.67 -16.79 15.59
CA PRO A 339 10.13 -16.80 15.62
C PRO A 339 10.76 -16.98 14.23
N LEU A 340 12.05 -16.66 14.13
CA LEU A 340 12.84 -16.69 12.89
C LEU A 340 12.42 -15.67 11.82
N VAL A 341 11.41 -14.84 12.10
CA VAL A 341 10.99 -13.72 11.24
C VAL A 341 11.56 -12.43 11.81
N CYS A 342 12.46 -11.80 11.08
CA CYS A 342 12.95 -10.47 11.38
C CYS A 342 12.01 -9.44 10.75
N VAL A 343 11.45 -8.55 11.57
CA VAL A 343 10.64 -7.43 11.11
C VAL A 343 11.49 -6.18 11.01
N ASN A 344 11.36 -5.42 9.93
CA ASN A 344 12.11 -4.20 9.66
C ASN A 344 11.15 -3.10 9.20
N ASP A 345 10.78 -2.22 10.13
CA ASP A 345 10.01 -1.01 9.86
C ASP A 345 10.96 0.14 9.49
N ILE A 346 10.81 0.75 8.31
CA ILE A 346 11.70 1.83 7.84
C ILE A 346 10.96 3.11 7.48
N ASP A 347 11.58 4.25 7.75
CA ASP A 347 11.09 5.56 7.35
C ASP A 347 12.22 6.60 7.27
N PHE A 348 12.00 7.64 6.47
CA PHE A 348 12.79 8.87 6.54
C PHE A 348 12.10 9.84 7.48
N SER A 349 12.80 10.29 8.52
CA SER A 349 12.36 11.48 9.24
C SER A 349 12.63 12.70 8.36
N GLU A 350 11.66 13.62 8.29
CA GLU A 350 11.87 14.95 7.72
C GLU A 350 13.19 15.56 8.22
N ASN A 351 13.93 16.20 7.32
CA ASN A 351 15.25 16.77 7.57
C ASN A 351 15.25 17.67 8.80
N GLY A 352 16.19 17.44 9.70
CA GLY A 352 16.40 18.28 10.87
C GLY A 352 17.19 19.54 10.50
N SER A 353 16.83 20.67 11.09
CA SER A 353 17.60 21.91 10.98
C SER A 353 18.69 21.98 12.06
N ILE A 354 19.85 22.51 11.67
CA ILE A 354 20.94 22.87 12.59
C ILE A 354 20.93 24.40 12.70
N GLU A 355 20.11 24.91 13.60
CA GLU A 355 19.91 26.34 13.80
C GLU A 355 20.75 26.85 14.96
N ASN A 356 21.75 27.69 14.69
CA ASN A 356 22.47 28.38 15.75
C ASN A 356 21.61 29.57 16.24
N PHE A 357 21.19 29.60 17.51
CA PHE A 357 20.28 30.62 18.04
C PHE A 357 20.93 32.01 18.22
N ARG A 358 22.25 32.13 18.02
CA ARG A 358 23.03 33.39 18.06
C ARG A 358 23.70 33.69 16.72
N LYS A 359 22.95 33.63 15.62
CA LYS A 359 23.45 33.95 14.28
C LYS A 359 23.61 35.45 14.05
N LEU A 360 24.66 35.85 13.34
CA LEU A 360 24.73 37.15 12.67
C LEU A 360 23.70 37.16 11.52
N GLN A 361 23.14 38.33 11.18
CA GLN A 361 22.05 38.42 10.20
C GLN A 361 22.39 37.77 8.84
N SER A 362 23.66 37.79 8.44
CA SER A 362 24.18 37.16 7.23
C SER A 362 24.15 35.62 7.24
N GLU A 363 24.17 34.99 8.42
CA GLU A 363 24.14 33.52 8.56
C GLU A 363 22.71 32.93 8.48
N HIS A 364 21.69 33.78 8.39
CA HIS A 364 20.30 33.34 8.14
C HIS A 364 20.11 32.73 6.75
N TRP A 365 21.04 32.97 5.81
CA TRP A 365 20.99 32.42 4.45
C TRP A 365 21.62 31.02 4.33
N LEU A 366 22.40 30.57 5.32
CA LEU A 366 22.98 29.22 5.36
C LEU A 366 22.05 28.25 6.11
N THR A 367 21.38 27.38 5.37
CA THR A 367 20.50 26.34 5.92
C THR A 367 21.27 25.03 6.14
N ASN A 368 21.98 24.95 7.28
CA ASN A 368 22.59 23.69 7.72
C ASN A 368 21.49 22.74 8.21
N GLY A 369 21.57 21.47 7.81
CA GLY A 369 20.58 20.47 8.17
C GLY A 369 21.12 19.07 7.96
N TYR A 370 20.38 18.09 8.47
CA TYR A 370 20.75 16.68 8.43
C TYR A 370 19.54 15.81 8.11
N THR A 371 19.79 14.66 7.49
CA THR A 371 18.80 13.60 7.26
C THR A 371 18.87 12.58 8.38
N LEU A 372 17.71 12.05 8.76
CA LEU A 372 17.59 10.88 9.64
C LEU A 372 16.82 9.78 8.93
N PHE A 373 17.48 8.67 8.66
CA PHE A 373 16.83 7.41 8.29
C PHE A 373 16.65 6.56 9.54
N ILE A 374 15.42 6.13 9.80
CA ILE A 374 15.06 5.36 11.00
C ILE A 374 14.65 3.96 10.56
N SER A 375 15.27 2.95 11.16
CA SER A 375 14.84 1.57 11.04
C SER A 375 14.57 0.97 12.41
N VAL A 376 13.35 0.49 12.65
CA VAL A 376 13.01 -0.27 13.86
C VAL A 376 12.89 -1.73 13.47
N THR A 377 13.77 -2.54 14.04
CA THR A 377 13.82 -3.97 13.80
C THR A 377 13.42 -4.74 15.04
N TYR A 378 12.60 -5.77 14.89
CA TYR A 378 12.23 -6.64 16.00
C TYR A 378 11.91 -8.06 15.57
N TRP A 379 12.03 -9.00 16.51
CA TRP A 379 11.68 -10.41 16.31
C TRP A 379 11.24 -11.05 17.62
N ILE A 380 10.54 -12.18 17.52
CA ILE A 380 10.21 -13.01 18.67
C ILE A 380 11.40 -13.91 18.97
N VAL A 381 11.88 -13.90 20.22
CA VAL A 381 13.02 -14.71 20.67
C VAL A 381 12.62 -16.19 20.69
N ALA A 382 13.23 -16.99 19.81
CA ALA A 382 12.95 -18.42 19.64
C ALA A 382 13.13 -19.21 20.94
N GLU A 383 14.16 -18.88 21.72
CA GLU A 383 14.43 -19.58 22.98
C GLU A 383 13.34 -19.38 24.05
N GLU A 384 12.70 -18.21 24.11
CA GLU A 384 11.57 -17.97 25.02
C GLU A 384 10.29 -18.62 24.49
N TRP A 385 10.12 -18.62 23.17
CA TRP A 385 8.99 -19.23 22.50
C TRP A 385 8.93 -20.74 22.72
N ASP A 386 10.06 -21.43 22.61
CA ASP A 386 10.16 -22.90 22.69
C ASP A 386 10.03 -23.45 24.12
N LYS A 387 9.96 -22.60 25.15
CA LYS A 387 9.77 -23.04 26.53
C LYS A 387 8.36 -23.60 26.75
N GLU A 388 8.30 -24.85 27.17
CA GLU A 388 7.05 -25.52 27.58
C GLU A 388 6.76 -25.40 29.08
N GLU A 389 7.73 -24.88 29.86
CA GLU A 389 7.65 -24.74 31.31
C GLU A 389 8.06 -23.33 31.78
N GLY A 390 7.92 -23.08 33.08
CA GLY A 390 8.24 -21.80 33.71
C GLY A 390 7.06 -20.84 33.78
N LYS A 391 7.17 -19.85 34.68
CA LYS A 391 6.06 -18.92 34.97
C LYS A 391 5.88 -17.88 33.88
N LEU A 392 4.61 -17.61 33.53
CA LEU A 392 4.25 -16.51 32.64
C LEU A 392 3.67 -15.35 33.46
N PRO A 393 4.19 -14.11 33.31
CA PRO A 393 3.65 -12.98 34.05
C PRO A 393 2.25 -12.63 33.53
N LYS A 394 1.41 -12.09 34.42
CA LYS A 394 0.14 -11.46 34.02
C LYS A 394 0.40 -10.35 33.00
N GLY A 395 -0.36 -10.33 31.91
CA GLY A 395 -0.18 -9.43 30.78
C GLY A 395 0.80 -9.95 29.72
N ALA A 396 1.41 -11.13 29.90
CA ALA A 396 2.24 -11.75 28.87
C ALA A 396 1.41 -12.08 27.63
N GLU A 397 1.92 -11.71 26.47
CA GLU A 397 1.37 -12.17 25.20
C GLU A 397 1.81 -13.62 24.92
N VAL A 398 0.88 -14.42 24.46
CA VAL A 398 1.11 -15.84 24.15
C VAL A 398 0.49 -16.24 22.82
N THR A 399 1.05 -17.27 22.21
CA THR A 399 0.37 -18.02 21.14
C THR A 399 -0.08 -19.35 21.71
N VAL A 400 -1.39 -19.55 21.79
CA VAL A 400 -2.00 -20.80 22.27
C VAL A 400 -1.92 -21.84 21.16
N TYR A 401 -1.53 -23.07 21.50
CA TYR A 401 -1.25 -24.16 20.57
C TYR A 401 -0.22 -23.81 19.49
N GLY A 402 0.68 -22.85 19.76
CA GLY A 402 1.76 -22.51 18.84
C GLY A 402 2.73 -23.69 18.65
N GLU A 403 3.18 -23.87 17.41
CA GLU A 403 4.26 -24.78 17.04
C GLU A 403 5.61 -24.39 17.68
N LYS A 404 6.63 -25.25 17.65
CA LYS A 404 8.01 -24.84 18.02
C LYS A 404 8.67 -24.03 16.91
N SER A 405 9.70 -23.28 17.25
CA SER A 405 10.49 -22.49 16.30
C SER A 405 11.00 -23.37 15.15
N GLY A 406 10.74 -22.94 13.91
CA GLY A 406 11.15 -23.66 12.70
C GLY A 406 10.18 -24.74 12.21
N GLU A 407 9.18 -25.13 13.01
CA GLU A 407 8.13 -26.07 12.59
C GLU A 407 7.09 -25.39 11.68
N SER A 408 6.27 -26.20 11.00
CA SER A 408 5.16 -25.71 10.20
C SER A 408 4.09 -25.05 11.08
N ILE A 409 3.55 -23.93 10.61
CA ILE A 409 2.57 -23.14 11.38
C ILE A 409 1.35 -23.99 11.73
N ASN A 410 1.02 -24.07 13.02
CA ASN A 410 -0.22 -24.69 13.47
C ASN A 410 -1.41 -23.78 13.15
N LYS A 411 -2.27 -24.21 12.23
CA LYS A 411 -3.45 -23.44 11.78
C LYS A 411 -4.55 -23.32 12.83
N ASN A 412 -4.49 -24.10 13.91
CA ASN A 412 -5.41 -24.02 15.05
C ASN A 412 -4.89 -23.11 16.18
N SER A 413 -3.69 -22.55 16.02
CA SER A 413 -3.11 -21.63 17.00
C SER A 413 -3.78 -20.27 16.95
N PHE A 414 -3.75 -19.53 18.07
CA PHE A 414 -4.25 -18.16 18.12
C PHE A 414 -3.50 -17.34 19.17
N TRP A 415 -3.56 -16.01 19.01
CA TRP A 415 -2.94 -15.07 19.94
C TRP A 415 -3.84 -14.80 21.15
N GLY A 416 -3.24 -14.62 22.33
CA GLY A 416 -3.95 -14.18 23.52
C GLY A 416 -3.04 -13.54 24.56
N ILE A 417 -3.64 -13.08 25.65
CA ILE A 417 -2.97 -12.45 26.79
C ILE A 417 -3.25 -13.22 28.06
N VAL A 418 -2.22 -13.51 28.85
CA VAL A 418 -2.35 -14.13 30.16
C VAL A 418 -3.02 -13.17 31.14
N THR A 419 -4.19 -13.53 31.68
CA THR A 419 -4.93 -12.70 32.64
C THR A 419 -4.74 -13.16 34.08
N GLU A 420 -4.50 -14.46 34.30
CA GLU A 420 -4.37 -15.07 35.64
C GLU A 420 -3.49 -16.33 35.61
N GLU A 421 -2.65 -16.51 36.64
CA GLU A 421 -1.88 -17.73 36.92
C GLU A 421 -2.71 -18.67 37.83
N ILE A 422 -2.79 -19.95 37.48
CA ILE A 422 -3.54 -20.98 38.24
C ILE A 422 -2.57 -22.12 38.63
N ASP A 423 -2.82 -22.73 39.80
CA ASP A 423 -2.09 -23.90 40.31
C ASP A 423 -0.56 -23.73 40.34
N GLY A 424 -0.09 -22.56 40.78
CA GLY A 424 1.35 -22.28 40.90
C GLY A 424 2.10 -22.19 39.55
N GLY A 425 1.37 -22.02 38.44
CA GLY A 425 1.94 -21.83 37.10
C GLY A 425 1.81 -23.04 36.18
N ALA A 426 1.06 -24.08 36.58
CA ALA A 426 0.74 -25.21 35.72
C ALA A 426 -0.30 -24.86 34.64
N ARG A 427 -1.24 -23.97 34.97
CA ARG A 427 -2.33 -23.52 34.09
C ARG A 427 -2.49 -22.00 34.12
N TYR A 428 -3.05 -21.44 33.07
CA TYR A 428 -3.28 -19.99 32.95
C TYR A 428 -4.64 -19.69 32.35
N LYS A 429 -5.29 -18.62 32.81
CA LYS A 429 -6.38 -18.00 32.05
C LYS A 429 -5.79 -17.11 30.97
N VAL A 430 -6.24 -17.30 29.75
CA VAL A 430 -5.84 -16.53 28.58
C VAL A 430 -7.08 -15.91 27.95
N GLU A 431 -7.02 -14.60 27.71
CA GLU A 431 -8.02 -13.85 26.96
C GLU A 431 -7.57 -13.74 25.49
N ASP A 432 -8.43 -14.14 24.56
CA ASP A 432 -8.14 -14.06 23.13
C ASP A 432 -8.44 -12.67 22.54
N ALA A 433 -8.26 -12.54 21.23
CA ALA A 433 -8.51 -11.31 20.48
C ALA A 433 -9.98 -10.83 20.49
N GLU A 434 -10.92 -11.71 20.81
CA GLU A 434 -12.36 -11.45 20.88
C GLU A 434 -12.84 -11.21 22.32
N GLY A 435 -11.94 -11.25 23.31
CA GLY A 435 -12.25 -11.08 24.74
C GLY A 435 -12.77 -12.36 25.40
N ARG A 436 -12.66 -13.52 24.74
CA ARG A 436 -13.06 -14.81 25.32
C ARG A 436 -11.94 -15.30 26.23
N VAL A 437 -12.30 -15.73 27.44
CA VAL A 437 -11.35 -16.20 28.44
C VAL A 437 -11.49 -17.71 28.60
N ALA A 438 -10.39 -18.44 28.45
CA ALA A 438 -10.33 -19.88 28.67
C ALA A 438 -9.04 -20.28 29.42
N THR A 439 -9.03 -21.48 29.99
CA THR A 439 -7.90 -22.00 30.77
C THR A 439 -7.08 -22.99 29.94
N TYR A 440 -5.76 -22.81 29.93
CA TYR A 440 -4.83 -23.64 29.16
C TYR A 440 -3.68 -24.14 30.02
N GLU A 441 -3.10 -25.27 29.66
CA GLU A 441 -1.87 -25.78 30.29
C GLU A 441 -0.66 -24.99 29.82
N ARG A 442 0.35 -24.83 30.69
CA ARG A 442 1.58 -24.09 30.37
C ARG A 442 2.26 -24.59 29.09
N LYS A 443 2.25 -25.90 28.85
CA LYS A 443 2.88 -26.55 27.67
C LYS A 443 2.24 -26.16 26.34
N ASP A 444 0.98 -25.71 26.36
CA ASP A 444 0.25 -25.29 25.17
C ASP A 444 0.46 -23.80 24.83
N LEU A 445 1.17 -23.07 25.69
CA LEU A 445 1.39 -21.64 25.54
C LEU A 445 2.82 -21.36 25.05
N ARG A 446 2.95 -20.58 23.98
CA ARG A 446 4.23 -20.05 23.51
C ARG A 446 4.36 -18.60 23.93
N HIS A 447 5.32 -18.29 24.79
CA HIS A 447 5.53 -16.93 25.29
C HIS A 447 6.10 -16.04 24.19
N ARG A 448 5.44 -14.90 23.93
CA ARG A 448 5.84 -13.95 22.90
C ARG A 448 6.74 -12.88 23.51
N THR A 449 8.02 -13.20 23.67
CA THR A 449 9.03 -12.20 24.06
C THR A 449 9.66 -11.60 22.82
N THR A 450 9.53 -10.29 22.66
CA THR A 450 10.08 -9.55 21.52
C THR A 450 11.40 -8.88 21.90
N HIS A 451 12.43 -9.03 21.07
CA HIS A 451 13.64 -8.20 21.14
C HIS A 451 13.54 -7.09 20.10
N THR A 452 13.87 -5.86 20.48
CA THR A 452 13.71 -4.68 19.62
C THR A 452 14.99 -3.86 19.52
N PHE A 453 15.34 -3.51 18.28
CA PHE A 453 16.49 -2.70 17.90
C PHE A 453 16.01 -1.44 17.15
N CYS A 454 16.51 -0.27 17.53
CA CYS A 454 16.31 0.96 16.76
C CYS A 454 17.63 1.41 16.13
N PHE A 455 17.66 1.45 14.81
CA PHE A 455 18.75 2.02 14.02
C PHE A 455 18.41 3.47 13.63
N GLY A 456 19.42 4.33 13.70
CA GLY A 456 19.34 5.70 13.20
C GLY A 456 20.57 6.01 12.34
N THR A 457 20.36 6.24 11.05
CA THR A 457 21.43 6.73 10.18
C THR A 457 21.33 8.25 10.03
N VAL A 458 22.40 8.94 10.41
CA VAL A 458 22.55 10.39 10.29
C VAL A 458 23.36 10.68 9.03
N SER A 459 22.89 11.64 8.22
CA SER A 459 23.62 12.06 7.02
C SER A 459 23.53 13.57 6.79
N ASP A 460 24.57 14.15 6.22
CA ASP A 460 24.57 15.50 5.64
C ASP A 460 23.95 15.53 4.23
N ASP A 461 23.78 14.36 3.61
CA ASP A 461 23.04 14.18 2.38
C ASP A 461 21.53 14.33 2.61
N LYS A 462 20.95 15.38 2.04
CA LYS A 462 19.54 15.73 2.19
C LYS A 462 18.61 14.98 1.22
N THR A 463 19.16 14.11 0.37
CA THR A 463 18.38 13.37 -0.61
C THR A 463 17.68 12.17 0.03
N HIS A 464 16.36 12.12 -0.12
CA HIS A 464 15.54 10.98 0.27
C HIS A 464 15.27 10.14 -0.96
N ASP A 465 16.29 9.39 -1.39
CA ASP A 465 16.21 8.56 -2.58
C ASP A 465 16.38 7.07 -2.26
N ARG A 466 16.24 6.25 -3.30
CA ARG A 466 16.40 4.80 -3.18
C ARG A 466 17.83 4.41 -2.80
N PHE A 467 18.86 5.14 -3.24
CA PHE A 467 20.26 4.77 -3.03
C PHE A 467 20.63 4.91 -1.55
N ALA A 468 20.18 5.99 -0.92
CA ALA A 468 20.32 6.20 0.52
C ALA A 468 19.69 5.03 1.29
N MET A 469 18.42 4.71 0.99
CA MET A 469 17.71 3.58 1.62
C MET A 469 18.44 2.24 1.44
N GLN A 470 18.97 1.96 0.24
CA GLN A 470 19.72 0.74 -0.06
C GLN A 470 21.03 0.66 0.74
N HIS A 471 21.79 1.75 0.76
CA HIS A 471 23.07 1.83 1.47
C HIS A 471 22.87 1.65 2.98
N TYR A 472 21.89 2.35 3.57
CA TYR A 472 21.59 2.28 4.99
C TYR A 472 21.07 0.89 5.38
N THR A 473 20.12 0.34 4.61
CA THR A 473 19.61 -1.03 4.82
C THR A 473 20.74 -2.06 4.85
N LYS A 474 21.68 -1.98 3.90
CA LYS A 474 22.77 -2.97 3.81
C LYS A 474 23.61 -2.96 5.08
N THR A 475 24.04 -1.77 5.48
CA THR A 475 24.86 -1.55 6.68
C THR A 475 24.15 -2.02 7.95
N GLU A 476 22.86 -1.72 8.08
CA GLU A 476 22.02 -2.13 9.21
C GLU A 476 21.90 -3.66 9.30
N LEU A 477 21.60 -4.34 8.18
CA LEU A 477 21.43 -5.80 8.15
C LEU A 477 22.74 -6.54 8.45
N GLU A 478 23.87 -6.07 7.94
CA GLU A 478 25.19 -6.65 8.23
C GLU A 478 25.53 -6.58 9.71
N TYR A 479 25.30 -5.42 10.34
CA TYR A 479 25.47 -5.25 11.78
C TYR A 479 24.51 -6.16 12.57
N LEU A 480 23.23 -6.16 12.21
CA LEU A 480 22.21 -6.93 12.91
C LEU A 480 22.49 -8.43 12.88
N GLU A 481 22.90 -8.98 11.73
CA GLU A 481 23.27 -10.40 11.63
C GLU A 481 24.48 -10.74 12.50
N ASN A 482 25.48 -9.85 12.58
CA ASN A 482 26.63 -10.04 13.47
C ASN A 482 26.19 -10.05 14.94
N TYR A 483 25.34 -9.11 15.34
CA TYR A 483 24.79 -9.03 16.70
C TYR A 483 23.95 -10.26 17.05
N MET A 484 23.03 -10.67 16.16
CA MET A 484 22.20 -11.86 16.36
C MET A 484 23.04 -13.14 16.43
N ARG A 485 24.13 -13.26 15.65
CA ARG A 485 25.03 -14.43 15.76
C ARG A 485 25.67 -14.56 17.15
N GLN A 486 25.96 -13.44 17.79
CA GLN A 486 26.60 -13.42 19.11
C GLN A 486 25.60 -13.61 20.25
N HIS A 487 24.41 -13.03 20.16
CA HIS A 487 23.45 -12.95 21.27
C HIS A 487 22.20 -13.82 21.09
N PHE A 488 21.84 -14.13 19.84
CA PHE A 488 20.59 -14.81 19.46
C PHE A 488 20.81 -15.85 18.36
N PRO A 489 21.76 -16.80 18.50
CA PRO A 489 22.11 -17.72 17.42
C PRO A 489 20.95 -18.64 17.01
N LYS A 490 20.00 -18.94 17.92
CA LYS A 490 18.79 -19.72 17.65
C LYS A 490 17.74 -18.98 16.82
N ASP A 491 17.86 -17.67 16.68
CA ASP A 491 16.96 -16.83 15.88
C ASP A 491 17.42 -16.71 14.42
N LEU A 492 18.51 -17.38 14.04
CA LEU A 492 19.09 -17.37 12.70
C LEU A 492 19.03 -18.76 12.06
N ILE A 493 18.78 -18.79 10.75
CA ILE A 493 18.86 -20.01 9.94
C ILE A 493 20.18 -19.95 9.18
N ASP A 494 21.04 -20.94 9.35
CA ASP A 494 22.40 -20.97 8.78
C ASP A 494 23.23 -19.70 9.11
N GLY A 495 23.00 -19.10 10.28
CA GLY A 495 23.68 -17.87 10.72
C GLY A 495 23.23 -16.58 9.99
N LYS A 496 22.10 -16.65 9.26
CA LYS A 496 21.55 -15.56 8.45
C LYS A 496 20.07 -15.31 8.73
N ILE A 497 19.60 -14.10 8.40
CA ILE A 497 18.19 -13.73 8.44
C ILE A 497 17.48 -14.30 7.21
N ALA A 498 16.98 -15.52 7.32
CA ALA A 498 16.30 -16.19 6.21
C ALA A 498 14.87 -15.67 5.97
N LYS A 499 14.19 -15.12 6.98
CA LYS A 499 12.85 -14.56 6.81
C LYS A 499 12.86 -13.09 7.20
N LEU A 500 12.64 -12.21 6.23
CA LEU A 500 12.64 -10.76 6.41
C LEU A 500 11.28 -10.21 6.00
N PHE A 501 10.58 -9.63 6.96
CA PHE A 501 9.40 -8.83 6.70
C PHE A 501 9.79 -7.35 6.79
N ARG A 502 9.61 -6.63 5.69
CA ARG A 502 9.82 -5.19 5.63
C ARG A 502 8.48 -4.47 5.57
N HIS A 503 8.38 -3.38 6.29
CA HIS A 503 7.26 -2.47 6.21
C HIS A 503 7.76 -1.03 6.13
N SER A 504 7.12 -0.24 5.28
CA SER A 504 7.41 1.19 5.14
C SER A 504 6.13 1.96 4.87
N ASP A 505 6.24 3.27 4.97
CA ASP A 505 5.16 4.13 4.50
C ASP A 505 5.09 4.08 2.94
N ASN A 506 3.93 4.43 2.40
CA ASN A 506 3.66 4.30 0.97
C ASN A 506 4.31 5.41 0.13
N ALA A 507 5.47 5.94 0.53
CA ALA A 507 6.17 7.00 -0.16
C ALA A 507 6.80 6.52 -1.47
N GLY A 508 6.27 7.04 -2.59
CA GLY A 508 6.64 6.59 -3.93
C GLY A 508 8.07 6.95 -4.37
N GLN A 509 8.63 8.05 -3.85
CA GLN A 509 9.93 8.54 -4.32
C GLN A 509 11.10 7.66 -3.84
N HIS A 510 11.09 7.16 -2.60
CA HIS A 510 12.22 6.43 -2.03
C HIS A 510 11.94 4.98 -1.65
N PHE A 511 10.73 4.63 -1.19
CA PHE A 511 10.41 3.24 -0.81
C PHE A 511 9.69 2.46 -1.90
N LYS A 512 8.64 3.05 -2.47
CA LYS A 512 7.73 2.35 -3.39
C LYS A 512 8.02 2.66 -4.86
N ASN A 513 9.25 2.38 -5.27
CA ASN A 513 9.70 2.43 -6.66
C ASN A 513 10.34 1.09 -7.07
N THR A 514 10.39 0.81 -8.38
CA THR A 514 10.96 -0.47 -8.87
C THR A 514 12.39 -0.70 -8.40
N GLY A 515 13.25 0.32 -8.38
CA GLY A 515 14.66 0.15 -8.00
C GLY A 515 14.82 -0.28 -6.53
N ALA A 516 14.04 0.31 -5.63
CA ALA A 516 13.99 -0.08 -4.22
C ALA A 516 13.46 -1.52 -4.04
N ILE A 517 12.41 -1.88 -4.77
CA ILE A 517 11.84 -3.24 -4.75
C ILE A 517 12.83 -4.25 -5.33
N HIS A 518 13.48 -3.94 -6.45
CA HIS A 518 14.50 -4.78 -7.06
C HIS A 518 15.64 -5.04 -6.08
N TYR A 519 16.19 -4.00 -5.44
CA TYR A 519 17.20 -4.18 -4.40
C TYR A 519 16.73 -5.11 -3.28
N PHE A 520 15.48 -4.96 -2.82
CA PHE A 520 14.95 -5.87 -1.80
C PHE A 520 14.96 -7.34 -2.25
N THR A 521 14.77 -7.61 -3.55
CA THR A 521 14.91 -8.97 -4.10
C THR A 521 16.34 -9.50 -4.12
N THR A 522 17.36 -8.63 -4.24
CA THR A 522 18.76 -9.09 -4.32
C THR A 522 19.27 -9.59 -2.97
N LEU A 523 18.67 -9.14 -1.87
CA LEU A 523 19.05 -9.54 -0.50
C LEU A 523 19.00 -11.05 -0.27
N ILE A 524 18.22 -11.80 -1.05
CA ILE A 524 18.09 -13.26 -0.90
C ILE A 524 19.35 -14.00 -1.34
N LEU A 525 20.16 -13.44 -2.25
CA LEU A 525 21.28 -14.15 -2.87
C LEU A 525 22.35 -14.54 -1.84
N GLU A 526 22.67 -13.62 -0.93
CA GLU A 526 23.65 -13.81 0.14
C GLU A 526 23.10 -14.66 1.30
N ARG A 527 21.83 -15.07 1.22
CA ARG A 527 21.07 -15.70 2.32
C ARG A 527 20.46 -17.04 1.93
N GLY A 528 21.07 -17.71 0.94
CA GLY A 528 20.70 -19.06 0.53
C GLY A 528 19.68 -19.12 -0.62
N GLY A 529 19.26 -17.98 -1.15
CA GLY A 529 18.38 -17.90 -2.31
C GLY A 529 16.92 -18.29 -2.03
N PRO A 530 16.10 -18.38 -3.09
CA PRO A 530 14.64 -18.47 -2.99
C PRO A 530 14.10 -19.81 -2.47
N THR A 531 14.97 -20.75 -2.11
CA THR A 531 14.59 -22.01 -1.46
C THR A 531 14.70 -21.96 0.04
N LYS A 532 15.44 -20.97 0.58
CA LYS A 532 15.67 -20.79 2.00
C LYS A 532 15.05 -19.51 2.53
N THR A 533 14.75 -18.54 1.66
CA THR A 533 14.31 -17.21 2.09
C THR A 533 12.81 -16.97 1.97
N GLY A 534 12.24 -16.30 2.98
CA GLY A 534 10.86 -15.79 2.98
C GLY A 534 10.86 -14.28 3.13
N TYR A 535 10.97 -13.56 2.01
CA TYR A 535 11.13 -12.10 2.00
C TYR A 535 9.85 -11.43 1.53
N VAL A 536 9.28 -10.58 2.37
CA VAL A 536 8.02 -9.90 2.09
C VAL A 536 8.14 -8.43 2.43
N TYR A 537 7.78 -7.57 1.49
CA TYR A 537 7.70 -6.13 1.68
C TYR A 537 6.23 -5.70 1.61
N THR A 538 5.72 -5.10 2.68
CA THR A 538 4.39 -4.47 2.71
C THR A 538 4.47 -2.96 2.87
N PHE A 539 3.42 -2.29 2.44
CA PHE A 539 3.28 -0.85 2.57
C PHE A 539 2.02 -0.52 3.36
N GLY A 540 2.11 0.42 4.29
CA GLY A 540 0.92 0.93 4.97
C GLY A 540 0.01 1.73 4.04
N ALA A 541 -1.24 1.96 4.42
CA ALA A 541 -2.09 2.88 3.68
C ALA A 541 -1.48 4.31 3.70
N PRO A 542 -1.42 5.04 2.57
CA PRO A 542 -0.76 6.35 2.49
C PRO A 542 -1.36 7.36 3.48
N GLY A 543 -0.53 7.88 4.38
CA GLY A 543 -0.93 8.78 5.47
C GLY A 543 -1.52 8.08 6.70
N HIS A 544 -1.51 6.75 6.75
CA HIS A 544 -2.10 5.92 7.82
C HIS A 544 -1.17 4.80 8.34
N GLY A 545 0.00 4.60 7.73
CA GLY A 545 0.96 3.54 8.09
C GLY A 545 1.98 3.89 9.18
N LYS A 546 1.90 5.08 9.80
CA LYS A 546 2.93 5.55 10.74
C LYS A 546 3.04 4.62 11.95
N GLY A 547 4.21 4.01 12.12
CA GLY A 547 4.52 3.13 13.24
C GLY A 547 5.33 3.84 14.33
N PRO A 548 5.86 3.09 15.31
CA PRO A 548 6.70 3.62 16.39
C PRO A 548 7.90 4.47 15.90
N PHE A 549 8.37 4.23 14.67
CA PHE A 549 9.49 4.93 14.02
C PHE A 549 9.29 6.45 13.84
N ASP A 550 8.08 6.93 13.55
CA ASP A 550 7.78 8.38 13.49
C ASP A 550 7.98 9.02 14.87
N GLY A 551 7.68 8.26 15.93
CA GLY A 551 7.96 8.63 17.32
C GLY A 551 9.46 8.76 17.61
N TYR A 552 10.28 7.86 17.09
CA TYR A 552 11.74 7.89 17.26
C TYR A 552 12.39 9.05 16.51
N GLY A 553 12.06 9.23 15.22
CA GLY A 553 12.56 10.36 14.43
C GLY A 553 12.23 11.71 15.09
N GLY A 554 10.99 11.88 15.55
CA GLY A 554 10.58 13.05 16.32
C GLY A 554 11.34 13.20 17.65
N SER A 555 11.55 12.11 18.40
CA SER A 555 12.29 12.12 19.66
C SER A 555 13.75 12.54 19.46
N PHE A 556 14.42 12.01 18.44
CA PHE A 556 15.81 12.33 18.13
C PHE A 556 15.95 13.79 17.73
N LYS A 557 15.08 14.29 16.83
CA LYS A 557 15.06 15.71 16.45
C LYS A 557 14.81 16.64 17.64
N ASN A 558 13.82 16.33 18.47
CA ASN A 558 13.52 17.12 19.67
C ASN A 558 14.69 17.16 20.64
N LYS A 559 15.40 16.05 20.81
CA LYS A 559 16.60 15.99 21.65
C LYS A 559 17.72 16.88 21.10
N ILE A 560 18.02 16.77 19.81
CA ILE A 560 19.02 17.61 19.14
C ILE A 560 18.68 19.09 19.25
N HIS A 561 17.44 19.46 18.93
CA HIS A 561 16.97 20.83 19.04
C HIS A 561 17.03 21.37 20.48
N SER A 562 16.74 20.53 21.48
CA SER A 562 16.92 20.88 22.89
C SER A 562 18.38 21.12 23.27
N LEU A 563 19.31 20.31 22.73
CA LEU A 563 20.74 20.46 22.99
C LEU A 563 21.28 21.76 22.40
N ILE A 564 20.93 22.04 21.14
CA ILE A 564 21.27 23.28 20.44
C ILE A 564 20.81 24.51 21.25
N ARG A 565 19.59 24.50 21.80
CA ARG A 565 19.09 25.60 22.65
C ARG A 565 19.93 25.76 23.92
N SER A 566 20.30 24.66 24.57
CA SER A 566 21.06 24.68 25.83
C SER A 566 22.54 25.07 25.71
N CYS A 567 23.14 24.97 24.51
CA CYS A 567 24.51 25.46 24.24
C CYS A 567 24.75 26.91 24.65
N SER A 568 23.70 27.73 24.66
CA SER A 568 23.81 29.15 24.97
C SER A 568 24.04 29.45 26.45
N GLU A 569 23.85 28.45 27.34
CA GLU A 569 23.87 28.58 28.80
C GLU A 569 24.89 27.66 29.50
N ALA A 570 25.23 26.51 28.90
CA ALA A 570 26.15 25.53 29.46
C ALA A 570 27.43 25.43 28.61
N GLY A 571 28.61 25.33 29.23
CA GLY A 571 29.93 25.33 28.61
C GLY A 571 30.27 24.13 27.70
N GLY A 572 29.40 23.82 26.74
CA GLY A 572 29.51 22.74 25.76
C GLY A 572 28.41 21.67 25.89
N ILE A 573 28.09 20.98 24.80
CA ILE A 573 27.24 19.77 24.78
C ILE A 573 28.10 18.55 25.12
N PRO A 574 27.76 17.80 26.18
CA PRO A 574 28.40 16.52 26.46
C PRO A 574 28.21 15.54 25.30
N GLY A 575 29.31 14.92 24.88
CA GLY A 575 29.32 13.87 23.88
C GLY A 575 29.65 14.33 22.46
N THR A 576 29.66 15.64 22.16
CA THR A 576 30.13 16.15 20.87
C THR A 576 31.61 16.57 20.94
N ARG A 577 32.35 16.43 19.84
CA ARG A 577 33.78 16.78 19.79
C ARG A 577 34.03 18.28 19.93
N THR A 578 33.14 19.08 19.36
CA THR A 578 33.25 20.54 19.30
C THR A 578 32.65 21.23 20.53
N GLY A 579 31.86 20.51 21.33
CA GLY A 579 31.00 21.09 22.36
C GLY A 579 29.76 21.79 21.79
N TYR A 580 29.54 21.73 20.47
CA TYR A 580 28.39 22.33 19.79
C TYR A 580 27.75 21.31 18.85
N ILE A 581 26.66 21.70 18.19
CA ILE A 581 26.07 20.96 17.07
C ILE A 581 26.05 21.91 15.87
N ASN A 582 27.02 21.73 14.98
CA ASN A 582 27.21 22.56 13.78
C ASN A 582 27.03 21.77 12.49
N GLU A 583 27.30 20.46 12.53
CA GLU A 583 27.25 19.55 11.39
C GLU A 583 26.55 18.22 11.73
N ALA A 584 26.28 17.41 10.69
CA ALA A 584 25.63 16.10 10.86
C ALA A 584 26.43 15.14 11.76
N ARG A 585 27.76 15.25 11.78
CA ARG A 585 28.63 14.49 12.68
C ARG A 585 28.39 14.80 14.15
N ASP A 586 28.24 16.08 14.51
CA ASP A 586 27.93 16.45 15.89
C ASP A 586 26.56 15.89 16.31
N VAL A 587 25.59 15.85 15.38
CA VAL A 587 24.29 15.21 15.61
C VAL A 587 24.46 13.72 15.88
N PHE A 588 25.25 13.02 15.07
CA PHE A 588 25.58 11.61 15.29
C PHE A 588 26.22 11.37 16.64
N ASP A 589 27.27 12.13 16.99
CA ASP A 589 27.99 12.01 18.25
C ASP A 589 27.06 12.22 19.45
N ALA A 590 26.17 13.22 19.38
CA ALA A 590 25.16 13.46 20.39
C ALA A 590 24.17 12.29 20.51
N LEU A 591 23.64 11.77 19.40
CA LEU A 591 22.69 10.64 19.44
C LEU A 591 23.34 9.38 20.02
N VAL A 592 24.59 9.07 19.63
CA VAL A 592 25.36 7.97 20.21
C VAL A 592 25.54 8.17 21.73
N HIS A 593 25.90 9.36 22.18
CA HIS A 593 26.10 9.66 23.59
C HIS A 593 24.83 9.45 24.43
N TYR A 594 23.71 10.01 23.99
CA TYR A 594 22.48 10.03 24.77
C TYR A 594 21.64 8.75 24.65
N TYR A 595 21.65 8.08 23.49
CA TYR A 595 20.79 6.91 23.23
C TYR A 595 21.56 5.59 23.22
N GLU A 596 22.65 5.47 22.45
CA GLU A 596 23.41 4.21 22.35
C GLU A 596 24.23 3.93 23.62
N LYS A 597 24.90 4.94 24.20
CA LYS A 597 25.65 4.82 25.46
C LYS A 597 24.79 5.01 26.71
N GLY A 598 23.55 5.50 26.56
CA GLY A 598 22.61 5.72 27.66
C GLY A 598 23.01 6.81 28.66
N ILE A 599 23.92 7.71 28.30
CA ILE A 599 24.44 8.76 29.20
C ILE A 599 23.47 9.95 29.17
N GLY A 600 22.44 9.86 30.00
CA GLY A 600 21.38 10.86 30.13
C GLY A 600 20.01 10.18 30.07
N ARG A 601 19.38 10.01 31.25
CA ARG A 601 18.06 9.37 31.48
C ARG A 601 17.31 9.04 30.19
N GLN A 602 17.23 7.76 29.84
CA GLN A 602 16.37 7.25 28.78
C GLN A 602 15.03 8.01 28.82
N ALA A 603 14.80 8.84 27.81
CA ALA A 603 13.47 9.37 27.57
C ALA A 603 12.62 8.13 27.33
N LYS A 604 11.63 7.89 28.21
CA LYS A 604 10.62 6.86 27.99
C LYS A 604 9.79 7.26 26.78
N THR A 605 10.32 7.02 25.59
CA THR A 605 9.51 6.84 24.38
C THR A 605 8.55 5.70 24.71
N GLY A 606 7.26 5.85 24.41
CA GLY A 606 6.23 4.88 24.79
C GLY A 606 6.45 3.46 24.24
N ALA A 607 7.44 3.26 23.35
CA ALA A 607 7.89 1.96 22.89
C ALA A 607 9.14 1.50 23.68
N LYS A 608 9.07 0.27 24.19
CA LYS A 608 10.16 -0.40 24.89
C LYS A 608 11.15 -0.92 23.83
N THR A 609 12.14 -0.11 23.47
CA THR A 609 13.28 -0.55 22.63
C THR A 609 14.41 -1.01 23.52
N ASP A 610 14.98 -2.18 23.22
CA ASP A 610 16.05 -2.76 24.02
C ASP A 610 17.40 -2.13 23.69
N ASN A 611 17.66 -1.88 22.40
CA ASN A 611 18.95 -1.36 21.93
C ASN A 611 18.81 -0.27 20.87
N PHE A 612 19.79 0.65 20.87
CA PHE A 612 19.95 1.68 19.85
C PHE A 612 21.30 1.51 19.16
N LYS A 613 21.35 1.75 17.85
CA LYS A 613 22.60 1.85 17.09
C LYS A 613 22.51 2.99 16.09
N PHE A 614 23.52 3.84 16.08
CA PHE A 614 23.60 4.91 15.09
C PHE A 614 24.71 4.64 14.06
N PHE A 615 24.45 5.10 12.84
CA PHE A 615 25.41 5.14 11.74
C PHE A 615 25.55 6.56 11.23
N LEU A 616 26.70 6.85 10.63
CA LEU A 616 27.01 8.13 10.01
C LEU A 616 27.33 7.89 8.53
N SER A 617 26.73 8.68 7.65
CA SER A 617 27.00 8.69 6.22
C SER A 617 27.26 10.13 5.78
N GLU A 618 28.49 10.42 5.37
CA GLU A 618 28.91 11.78 5.00
C GLU A 618 29.32 11.89 3.55
N ILE A 619 28.90 12.97 2.88
CA ILE A 619 29.31 13.29 1.51
C ILE A 619 30.84 13.43 1.44
N GLY A 620 31.44 12.89 0.38
CA GLY A 620 32.88 12.98 0.14
C GLY A 620 33.73 12.04 1.00
N THR A 621 33.11 11.18 1.80
CA THR A 621 33.80 10.14 2.58
C THR A 621 33.56 8.74 1.99
N GLU A 622 34.28 7.73 2.50
CA GLU A 622 34.03 6.32 2.14
C GLU A 622 32.63 5.84 2.54
N THR A 623 31.94 6.57 3.43
CA THR A 623 30.57 6.29 3.88
C THR A 623 29.50 7.02 3.05
N ALA A 624 29.89 7.75 1.99
CA ALA A 624 28.97 8.45 1.12
C ALA A 624 28.06 7.48 0.36
N VAL A 625 26.82 7.90 0.13
CA VAL A 625 25.84 7.10 -0.63
C VAL A 625 26.26 7.02 -2.10
N PRO A 626 26.53 5.81 -2.64
CA PRO A 626 26.86 5.65 -4.04
C PRO A 626 25.60 5.74 -4.91
N ARG A 627 25.63 6.57 -5.96
CA ARG A 627 24.53 6.74 -6.92
C ARG A 627 24.97 6.31 -8.30
N ALA A 628 24.69 5.04 -8.61
CA ALA A 628 24.90 4.51 -9.94
C ALA A 628 23.74 4.88 -10.86
N ASP A 629 24.04 5.05 -12.14
CA ASP A 629 23.03 5.24 -13.16
C ASP A 629 22.39 3.89 -13.53
N GLU A 630 21.09 3.76 -13.24
CA GLU A 630 20.37 2.48 -13.29
C GLU A 630 18.91 2.64 -13.74
N GLU A 631 18.51 1.80 -14.69
CA GLU A 631 17.15 1.73 -15.23
C GLU A 631 16.51 0.37 -14.94
N PHE A 632 15.18 0.36 -14.82
CA PHE A 632 14.42 -0.82 -14.40
C PHE A 632 13.13 -0.95 -15.20
N VAL A 633 12.63 -2.18 -15.31
CA VAL A 633 11.29 -2.47 -15.85
C VAL A 633 10.23 -1.90 -14.89
N THR A 634 9.38 -1.01 -15.38
CA THR A 634 8.32 -0.41 -14.55
C THR A 634 7.36 -1.49 -14.03
N LEU A 635 7.18 -1.54 -12.70
CA LEU A 635 6.21 -2.44 -12.10
C LEU A 635 4.79 -1.92 -12.34
N ASN A 636 3.96 -2.74 -12.98
CA ASN A 636 2.59 -2.38 -13.32
C ASN A 636 1.76 -2.07 -12.07
N ASN A 637 1.07 -0.93 -12.08
CA ASN A 637 0.21 -0.49 -10.99
C ASN A 637 0.89 -0.50 -9.60
N ILE A 638 2.22 -0.33 -9.50
CA ILE A 638 2.97 -0.39 -8.24
C ILE A 638 2.30 0.40 -7.11
N THR A 639 1.78 1.59 -7.40
CA THR A 639 1.11 2.46 -6.41
C THR A 639 -0.12 1.83 -5.77
N LYS A 640 -0.80 0.90 -6.47
CA LYS A 640 -2.00 0.18 -6.02
C LYS A 640 -1.70 -1.17 -5.36
N GLN A 641 -0.45 -1.66 -5.41
CA GLN A 641 -0.05 -2.94 -4.80
C GLN A 641 0.51 -2.71 -3.40
N TYR A 642 0.10 -3.47 -2.39
CA TYR A 642 0.48 -3.21 -0.98
C TYR A 642 1.32 -4.32 -0.35
N GLN A 643 1.46 -5.45 -1.03
CA GLN A 643 2.27 -6.57 -0.55
C GLN A 643 3.03 -7.22 -1.69
N PHE A 644 4.34 -7.37 -1.49
CA PHE A 644 5.31 -7.87 -2.45
C PHE A 644 6.08 -9.02 -1.80
N ALA A 645 5.99 -10.21 -2.38
CA ALA A 645 6.63 -11.42 -1.90
C ALA A 645 7.72 -11.84 -2.90
N VAL A 646 8.97 -11.96 -2.44
CA VAL A 646 10.12 -12.20 -3.32
C VAL A 646 10.16 -13.65 -3.76
N ASN A 647 9.95 -13.92 -5.05
CA ASN A 647 10.14 -15.27 -5.60
C ASN A 647 11.60 -15.55 -5.92
N ASN A 648 12.30 -14.60 -6.54
CA ASN A 648 13.72 -14.68 -6.87
C ASN A 648 14.26 -13.26 -7.08
N GLU A 649 15.56 -13.11 -7.34
CA GLU A 649 16.14 -11.85 -7.79
C GLU A 649 15.38 -11.31 -9.01
N GLY A 650 14.87 -10.08 -8.90
CA GLY A 650 14.10 -9.41 -9.95
C GLY A 650 12.72 -10.02 -10.24
N LEU A 651 12.20 -10.92 -9.40
CA LEU A 651 10.93 -11.60 -9.61
C LEU A 651 10.11 -11.70 -8.33
N LEU A 652 8.87 -11.23 -8.35
CA LEU A 652 8.02 -11.10 -7.17
C LEU A 652 6.59 -11.52 -7.47
N PHE A 653 5.87 -11.85 -6.40
CA PHE A 653 4.43 -11.93 -6.35
C PHE A 653 3.88 -10.67 -5.70
N VAL A 654 2.93 -10.00 -6.36
CA VAL A 654 2.33 -8.75 -5.88
C VAL A 654 0.83 -8.89 -5.72
N ARG A 655 0.25 -8.16 -4.76
CA ARG A 655 -1.21 -8.06 -4.61
C ARG A 655 -1.67 -6.70 -4.12
N ARG A 656 -2.94 -6.39 -4.39
CA ARG A 656 -3.55 -5.07 -4.13
C ARG A 656 -3.83 -4.78 -2.67
N ARG A 657 -3.94 -5.80 -1.83
CA ARG A 657 -4.24 -5.67 -0.40
C ARG A 657 -3.36 -6.57 0.44
N SER A 658 -2.92 -6.08 1.59
CA SER A 658 -2.17 -6.93 2.52
C SER A 658 -3.10 -7.86 3.29
N CYS A 659 -2.65 -9.08 3.57
CA CYS A 659 -3.32 -9.99 4.50
C CYS A 659 -2.32 -10.88 5.22
N TRP A 660 -2.50 -10.99 6.53
CA TRP A 660 -1.63 -11.74 7.43
C TRP A 660 -2.42 -12.69 8.33
N CYS A 661 -3.57 -13.19 7.85
CA CYS A 661 -4.22 -14.34 8.48
C CYS A 661 -3.26 -15.55 8.51
N LEU A 662 -3.54 -16.55 9.35
CA LEU A 662 -2.65 -17.71 9.52
C LEU A 662 -2.35 -18.43 8.19
N ALA A 663 -3.35 -18.54 7.31
CA ALA A 663 -3.15 -19.14 5.99
C ALA A 663 -2.19 -18.33 5.11
N CYS A 664 -2.30 -17.01 5.09
CA CYS A 664 -1.35 -16.15 4.37
C CYS A 664 0.03 -16.16 5.02
N MET A 665 0.11 -16.16 6.35
CA MET A 665 1.37 -16.21 7.09
C MET A 665 2.14 -17.49 6.77
N ALA A 666 1.47 -18.64 6.81
CA ALA A 666 2.08 -19.93 6.45
C ALA A 666 2.60 -19.91 5.01
N ALA A 667 1.75 -19.53 4.05
CA ALA A 667 2.12 -19.54 2.64
C ALA A 667 3.29 -18.58 2.31
N LEU A 668 3.39 -17.45 2.99
CA LEU A 668 4.44 -16.45 2.75
C LEU A 668 5.78 -16.79 3.42
N LEU A 669 5.77 -17.62 4.47
CA LEU A 669 6.94 -17.91 5.29
C LEU A 669 7.52 -19.32 5.15
N GLU A 670 6.87 -20.19 4.38
CA GLU A 670 7.35 -21.55 4.06
C GLU A 670 8.56 -21.59 3.09
N GLY A 671 9.15 -20.44 2.75
CA GLY A 671 10.50 -20.33 2.16
C GLY A 671 10.63 -20.71 0.68
N THR A 672 9.65 -21.36 0.06
CA THR A 672 9.61 -21.56 -1.40
C THR A 672 8.32 -20.99 -1.99
N LEU A 673 8.39 -19.76 -2.52
CA LEU A 673 7.27 -19.14 -3.24
C LEU A 673 7.15 -19.68 -4.67
N ARG A 674 7.17 -21.00 -4.86
CA ARG A 674 7.04 -21.65 -6.19
C ARG A 674 5.58 -21.69 -6.64
N TRP A 675 4.97 -20.51 -6.76
CA TRP A 675 3.60 -20.39 -7.22
C TRP A 675 3.52 -20.27 -8.75
N PRO A 676 2.40 -20.67 -9.36
CA PRO A 676 2.09 -20.29 -10.75
C PRO A 676 1.93 -18.77 -10.87
N ASP A 677 1.76 -18.26 -12.09
CA ASP A 677 1.73 -16.82 -12.36
C ASP A 677 0.65 -16.07 -11.57
N GLU A 678 -0.42 -16.76 -11.21
CA GLU A 678 -1.42 -16.28 -10.27
C GLU A 678 -1.58 -17.22 -9.07
N LYS A 679 -1.67 -16.66 -7.86
CA LYS A 679 -1.91 -17.46 -6.65
C LYS A 679 -2.98 -16.85 -5.76
N GLN A 680 -4.01 -17.64 -5.52
CA GLN A 680 -4.95 -17.44 -4.43
C GLN A 680 -4.56 -18.34 -3.25
N ILE A 681 -4.44 -17.75 -2.06
CA ILE A 681 -4.09 -18.51 -0.85
C ILE A 681 -5.33 -19.24 -0.34
N ALA A 682 -5.26 -20.57 -0.28
CA ALA A 682 -6.34 -21.41 0.25
C ALA A 682 -6.53 -21.16 1.74
N GLY A 683 -7.79 -21.00 2.17
CA GLY A 683 -8.13 -20.71 3.57
C GLY A 683 -7.85 -19.27 4.02
N CYS A 684 -7.59 -18.34 3.10
CA CYS A 684 -7.48 -16.92 3.45
C CYS A 684 -8.82 -16.39 3.96
N GLU A 685 -8.85 -15.95 5.22
CA GLU A 685 -10.06 -15.41 5.89
C GLU A 685 -10.71 -14.28 5.09
N THR A 686 -9.90 -13.40 4.49
CA THR A 686 -10.42 -12.23 3.76
C THR A 686 -11.03 -12.59 2.41
N VAL A 687 -10.57 -13.70 1.80
CA VAL A 687 -11.14 -14.23 0.56
C VAL A 687 -12.48 -14.92 0.83
N ALA A 688 -12.62 -15.56 2.00
CA ALA A 688 -13.85 -16.23 2.42
C ALA A 688 -15.04 -15.28 2.62
N LEU A 689 -14.80 -13.98 2.77
CA LEU A 689 -15.85 -12.95 2.92
C LEU A 689 -16.61 -12.62 1.63
N GLY A 690 -16.22 -13.20 0.48
CA GLY A 690 -16.93 -13.08 -0.79
C GLY A 690 -16.68 -11.75 -1.53
N GLY A 691 -16.44 -11.81 -2.85
CA GLY A 691 -16.31 -10.61 -3.69
C GLY A 691 -14.99 -9.83 -3.58
N GLN A 692 -14.00 -10.34 -2.83
CA GLN A 692 -12.65 -9.74 -2.73
C GLN A 692 -11.53 -10.62 -3.30
N GLY A 693 -11.86 -11.74 -3.96
CA GLY A 693 -10.87 -12.74 -4.42
C GLY A 693 -9.74 -12.17 -5.30
N LEU A 694 -10.03 -11.18 -6.14
CA LEU A 694 -9.04 -10.53 -7.01
C LEU A 694 -8.09 -9.60 -6.25
N MET A 695 -8.54 -8.97 -5.17
CA MET A 695 -7.75 -8.01 -4.39
C MET A 695 -6.63 -8.65 -3.58
N TYR A 696 -6.83 -9.91 -3.15
CA TYR A 696 -5.87 -10.67 -2.36
C TYR A 696 -5.13 -11.74 -3.15
N ARG A 697 -5.43 -11.85 -4.45
CA ARG A 697 -4.71 -12.71 -5.39
C ARG A 697 -3.34 -12.13 -5.69
N PHE A 698 -2.35 -12.99 -5.63
CA PHE A 698 -1.00 -12.67 -6.05
C PHE A 698 -0.85 -12.83 -7.56
N TYR A 699 -0.16 -11.89 -8.17
CA TYR A 699 0.25 -11.90 -9.58
C TYR A 699 1.77 -11.84 -9.64
N LYS A 700 2.36 -12.65 -10.51
CA LYS A 700 3.80 -12.68 -10.72
C LYS A 700 4.21 -11.51 -11.61
N GLU A 701 5.16 -10.71 -11.14
CA GLU A 701 5.63 -9.50 -11.82
C GLU A 701 7.17 -9.45 -11.84
N PRO A 702 7.78 -9.03 -12.96
CA PRO A 702 9.20 -8.79 -13.04
C PRO A 702 9.57 -7.40 -12.48
N ALA A 703 10.56 -7.32 -11.60
CA ALA A 703 11.23 -6.08 -11.20
C ALA A 703 12.70 -6.14 -11.63
N ARG A 704 12.96 -6.17 -12.94
CA ARG A 704 14.31 -6.40 -13.49
C ARG A 704 15.06 -5.08 -13.67
N LYS A 705 16.36 -5.10 -13.42
CA LYS A 705 17.29 -4.03 -13.82
C LYS A 705 17.61 -4.18 -15.31
N VAL A 706 17.42 -3.11 -16.08
CA VAL A 706 17.66 -3.04 -17.53
C VAL A 706 19.03 -2.45 -17.81
N ARG A 707 19.45 -1.44 -17.05
CA ARG A 707 20.74 -0.74 -17.19
C ARG A 707 21.41 -0.57 -15.83
N GLY A 708 22.75 -0.63 -15.80
CA GLY A 708 23.57 -0.42 -14.60
C GLY A 708 24.38 -1.66 -14.18
N ALA A 709 25.12 -1.55 -13.07
CA ALA A 709 25.96 -2.64 -12.56
C ALA A 709 25.12 -3.91 -12.29
N GLY A 710 25.55 -5.05 -12.85
CA GLY A 710 24.84 -6.34 -12.75
C GLY A 710 23.77 -6.60 -13.83
N ALA A 711 23.42 -5.61 -14.66
CA ALA A 711 22.43 -5.77 -15.74
C ALA A 711 22.87 -6.86 -16.76
N SER A 712 24.17 -6.93 -17.08
CA SER A 712 24.74 -7.95 -17.97
C SER A 712 24.45 -9.37 -17.48
N ARG A 713 24.46 -9.64 -16.17
CA ARG A 713 24.19 -10.98 -15.63
C ARG A 713 22.74 -11.41 -15.88
N THR A 714 21.80 -10.49 -15.76
CA THR A 714 20.37 -10.72 -16.05
C THR A 714 20.15 -10.94 -17.55
N ILE A 715 20.77 -10.10 -18.39
CA ILE A 715 20.73 -10.23 -19.86
C ILE A 715 21.36 -11.55 -20.32
N THR A 716 22.48 -11.97 -19.73
CA THR A 716 23.15 -13.25 -20.04
C THR A 716 22.31 -14.46 -19.62
N LEU A 717 21.63 -14.42 -18.48
CA LEU A 717 20.75 -15.52 -18.04
C LEU A 717 19.55 -15.67 -18.98
N ASP A 718 18.96 -14.56 -19.41
CA ASP A 718 17.83 -14.53 -20.34
C ASP A 718 18.24 -15.02 -21.74
N ARG A 719 19.41 -14.60 -22.23
CA ARG A 719 20.02 -15.15 -23.46
C ARG A 719 20.31 -16.64 -23.35
N ARG A 720 20.84 -17.12 -22.22
CA ARG A 720 21.14 -18.54 -22.00
C ARG A 720 19.87 -19.38 -21.97
N THR A 721 18.81 -18.91 -21.31
CA THR A 721 17.53 -19.61 -21.26
C THR A 721 16.89 -19.72 -22.65
N ARG A 722 16.94 -18.64 -23.44
CA ARG A 722 16.48 -18.64 -24.85
C ARG A 722 17.31 -19.57 -25.72
N PHE A 723 18.63 -19.55 -25.55
CA PHE A 723 19.56 -20.43 -26.24
C PHE A 723 19.26 -21.91 -25.97
N ASP A 724 19.12 -22.29 -24.69
CA ASP A 724 18.85 -23.67 -24.30
C ASP A 724 17.49 -24.14 -24.83
N LYS A 725 16.45 -23.29 -24.78
CA LYS A 725 15.14 -23.58 -25.38
C LYS A 725 15.24 -23.78 -26.89
N ALA A 726 15.87 -22.86 -27.61
CA ALA A 726 15.98 -22.91 -29.07
C ALA A 726 16.75 -24.16 -29.55
N LYS A 727 17.81 -24.54 -28.84
CA LYS A 727 18.59 -25.75 -29.12
C LYS A 727 17.78 -27.04 -28.94
N SER A 728 16.77 -27.03 -28.08
CA SER A 728 15.94 -28.20 -27.79
C SER A 728 14.77 -28.41 -28.76
N LEU A 729 14.53 -27.47 -29.68
CA LEU A 729 13.41 -27.52 -30.62
C LEU A 729 13.55 -28.68 -31.61
N ALA A 730 12.45 -29.39 -31.84
CA ALA A 730 12.34 -30.45 -32.81
C ALA A 730 11.48 -30.03 -34.03
N VAL A 731 11.66 -30.74 -35.15
CA VAL A 731 10.80 -30.56 -36.32
C VAL A 731 9.34 -30.87 -35.96
N GLY A 732 8.47 -29.90 -36.20
CA GLY A 732 7.04 -29.94 -35.88
C GLY A 732 6.64 -29.12 -34.65
N ASP A 733 7.59 -28.66 -33.84
CA ASP A 733 7.32 -27.85 -32.66
C ASP A 733 6.78 -26.46 -33.04
N TRP A 734 5.89 -25.95 -32.18
CA TRP A 734 5.38 -24.60 -32.24
C TRP A 734 6.31 -23.64 -31.49
N VAL A 735 6.45 -22.44 -32.05
CA VAL A 735 7.34 -21.39 -31.57
C VAL A 735 6.66 -20.03 -31.70
N ILE A 736 6.88 -19.14 -30.72
CA ILE A 736 6.35 -17.78 -30.73
C ILE A 736 7.51 -16.80 -30.81
N PHE A 737 7.38 -15.83 -31.71
CA PHE A 737 8.34 -14.76 -31.95
C PHE A 737 7.72 -13.39 -31.62
N ASP A 738 8.58 -12.44 -31.31
CA ASP A 738 8.21 -11.05 -31.13
C ASP A 738 7.84 -10.41 -32.48
N GLY A 739 6.72 -9.68 -32.53
CA GLY A 739 6.28 -8.93 -33.71
C GLY A 739 7.05 -7.64 -33.97
N ASN A 740 8.04 -7.31 -33.12
CA ASN A 740 8.97 -6.20 -33.33
C ASN A 740 8.25 -4.85 -33.57
N GLY A 741 7.22 -4.58 -32.78
CA GLY A 741 6.44 -3.34 -32.86
C GLY A 741 5.26 -3.36 -33.82
N ASP A 742 4.93 -4.51 -34.43
CA ASP A 742 3.66 -4.71 -35.14
C ASP A 742 2.50 -4.59 -34.14
N VAL A 743 1.70 -3.52 -34.30
CA VAL A 743 0.58 -3.19 -33.42
C VAL A 743 -0.59 -4.18 -33.61
N ASP A 744 -0.72 -4.72 -34.82
CA ASP A 744 -1.82 -5.60 -35.21
C ASP A 744 -1.49 -7.06 -34.86
N ASN A 745 -0.22 -7.45 -34.96
CA ASN A 745 0.26 -8.77 -34.51
C ASN A 745 1.54 -8.65 -33.65
N PRO A 746 1.41 -8.32 -32.35
CA PRO A 746 2.55 -8.17 -31.46
C PRO A 746 3.34 -9.47 -31.22
N ARG A 747 2.78 -10.63 -31.58
CA ARG A 747 3.39 -11.96 -31.46
C ARG A 747 3.10 -12.79 -32.69
N TRP A 748 4.14 -13.37 -33.27
CA TRP A 748 4.05 -14.22 -34.46
C TRP A 748 4.17 -15.70 -34.10
N LEU A 749 3.33 -16.54 -34.70
CA LEU A 749 3.31 -17.98 -34.50
C LEU A 749 4.03 -18.69 -35.66
N GLY A 750 5.02 -19.52 -35.34
CA GLY A 750 5.75 -20.34 -36.30
C GLY A 750 5.70 -21.82 -35.95
N ARG A 751 5.95 -22.66 -36.95
CA ARG A 751 6.12 -24.11 -36.79
C ARG A 751 7.44 -24.56 -37.39
N VAL A 752 8.24 -25.31 -36.62
CA VAL A 752 9.61 -25.69 -37.00
C VAL A 752 9.59 -26.71 -38.14
N MET A 753 10.31 -26.40 -39.22
CA MET A 753 10.38 -27.17 -40.46
C MET A 753 11.76 -27.80 -40.66
N SER A 754 11.83 -29.03 -41.18
CA SER A 754 13.12 -29.64 -41.51
C SER A 754 13.85 -28.87 -42.61
N TYR A 755 15.15 -28.65 -42.47
CA TYR A 755 16.01 -28.04 -43.47
C TYR A 755 17.04 -29.05 -44.00
N ALA A 756 17.16 -29.18 -45.33
CA ALA A 756 17.96 -30.22 -45.96
C ALA A 756 19.47 -30.06 -45.68
N ASP A 757 19.98 -28.83 -45.71
CA ASP A 757 21.39 -28.53 -45.47
C ASP A 757 21.79 -28.78 -44.02
N TRP A 758 20.82 -28.87 -43.10
CA TRP A 758 21.01 -29.21 -41.68
C TRP A 758 20.76 -30.69 -41.40
N GLY A 759 20.90 -31.55 -42.41
CA GLY A 759 20.68 -32.99 -42.27
C GLY A 759 19.24 -33.36 -41.93
N GLY A 760 18.28 -32.48 -42.24
CA GLY A 760 16.87 -32.66 -41.90
C GLY A 760 16.48 -32.14 -40.52
N GLN A 761 17.39 -31.48 -39.80
CA GLN A 761 17.09 -30.80 -38.54
C GLN A 761 16.33 -29.50 -38.79
N GLY A 762 15.58 -29.04 -37.78
CA GLY A 762 14.83 -27.78 -37.85
C GLY A 762 15.59 -26.58 -37.29
N VAL A 763 16.75 -26.80 -36.68
CA VAL A 763 17.60 -25.78 -36.07
C VAL A 763 19.08 -26.07 -36.35
N GLU A 764 19.91 -25.02 -36.47
CA GLU A 764 21.38 -25.12 -36.56
C GLU A 764 22.01 -24.12 -35.59
N LEU A 765 23.00 -24.58 -34.82
CA LEU A 765 23.83 -23.71 -33.99
C LEU A 765 24.97 -23.12 -34.83
N ASN A 766 25.15 -21.81 -34.79
CA ASN A 766 26.36 -21.19 -35.33
C ASN A 766 27.54 -21.35 -34.34
N GLU A 767 28.25 -22.47 -34.44
CA GLU A 767 29.45 -22.77 -33.65
C GLU A 767 30.71 -21.99 -34.10
N SER A 768 30.60 -21.17 -35.15
CA SER A 768 31.74 -20.41 -35.65
C SER A 768 31.92 -19.09 -34.89
N ASN A 769 33.15 -18.58 -34.86
CA ASN A 769 33.49 -17.28 -34.26
C ASN A 769 33.10 -16.08 -35.14
N ARG A 770 32.35 -16.30 -36.23
CA ARG A 770 31.89 -15.28 -37.17
C ARG A 770 30.40 -15.43 -37.40
N SER A 771 29.74 -14.35 -37.80
CA SER A 771 28.34 -14.45 -38.21
C SER A 771 28.21 -15.28 -39.49
N LYS A 772 27.14 -16.07 -39.59
CA LYS A 772 26.76 -16.79 -40.82
C LYS A 772 25.59 -16.06 -41.47
N TYR A 773 25.75 -15.72 -42.75
CA TYR A 773 24.66 -15.15 -43.54
C TYR A 773 23.95 -16.26 -44.31
N TYR A 774 22.63 -16.33 -44.17
CA TYR A 774 21.80 -17.25 -44.93
C TYR A 774 20.94 -16.48 -45.94
N GLN A 775 21.01 -16.89 -47.21
CA GLN A 775 20.21 -16.27 -48.28
C GLN A 775 18.72 -16.53 -48.11
N ASN A 776 18.34 -17.70 -47.57
CA ASN A 776 16.94 -18.00 -47.25
C ASN A 776 16.52 -17.22 -46.00
N GLY A 777 15.78 -16.13 -46.18
CA GLY A 777 15.30 -15.25 -45.09
C GLY A 777 16.14 -13.98 -44.87
N HIS A 778 17.18 -13.73 -45.67
CA HIS A 778 18.04 -12.52 -45.57
C HIS A 778 18.56 -12.24 -44.15
N LEU A 779 19.05 -13.28 -43.47
CA LEU A 779 19.33 -13.24 -42.05
C LEU A 779 20.80 -13.51 -41.74
N GLU A 780 21.36 -12.67 -40.86
CA GLU A 780 22.66 -12.87 -40.24
C GLU A 780 22.48 -13.51 -38.86
N ILE A 781 23.12 -14.66 -38.65
CA ILE A 781 23.12 -15.39 -37.38
C ILE A 781 24.48 -15.17 -36.70
N GLY A 782 24.47 -14.53 -35.55
CA GLY A 782 25.68 -14.22 -34.79
C GLY A 782 26.42 -15.48 -34.28
N SER A 783 27.63 -15.29 -33.77
CA SER A 783 28.38 -16.37 -33.12
C SER A 783 27.62 -16.88 -31.88
N ASN A 784 27.49 -18.19 -31.73
CA ASN A 784 26.71 -18.87 -30.68
C ASN A 784 25.21 -18.53 -30.68
N GLU A 785 24.65 -18.11 -31.80
CA GLU A 785 23.20 -18.02 -31.99
C GLU A 785 22.64 -19.27 -32.68
N VAL A 786 21.33 -19.50 -32.50
CA VAL A 786 20.63 -20.64 -33.10
C VAL A 786 19.73 -20.14 -34.21
N ALA A 787 19.97 -20.65 -35.42
CA ALA A 787 19.09 -20.46 -36.56
C ALA A 787 17.94 -21.48 -36.50
N ILE A 788 16.72 -21.02 -36.74
CA ILE A 788 15.50 -21.82 -36.68
C ILE A 788 14.81 -21.74 -38.05
N ASN A 789 14.56 -22.88 -38.70
CA ASN A 789 13.82 -22.94 -39.95
C ASN A 789 12.34 -23.18 -39.65
N LEU A 790 11.45 -22.29 -40.07
CA LEU A 790 10.04 -22.33 -39.68
C LEU A 790 9.08 -21.91 -40.78
N MET A 791 7.84 -22.36 -40.66
CA MET A 791 6.69 -21.92 -41.45
C MET A 791 5.81 -21.01 -40.59
N TRP A 792 5.42 -19.86 -41.12
CA TRP A 792 4.59 -18.90 -40.39
C TRP A 792 3.11 -19.27 -40.42
N TYR A 793 2.41 -18.88 -39.35
CA TYR A 793 0.96 -18.95 -39.23
C TYR A 793 0.41 -17.56 -38.93
N GLU A 794 -0.66 -17.19 -39.62
CA GLU A 794 -1.34 -15.91 -39.48
C GLU A 794 -2.66 -16.09 -38.72
N LYS A 795 -3.02 -15.09 -37.91
CA LYS A 795 -4.30 -15.07 -37.20
C LYS A 795 -5.43 -14.82 -38.20
N ILE A 796 -6.49 -15.63 -38.14
CA ILE A 796 -7.59 -15.58 -39.13
C ILE A 796 -8.39 -14.28 -39.03
N ASP A 797 -8.65 -13.82 -37.80
CA ASP A 797 -9.33 -12.56 -37.53
C ASP A 797 -8.51 -11.79 -36.49
N VAL A 798 -7.87 -10.71 -36.93
CA VAL A 798 -6.96 -9.92 -36.10
C VAL A 798 -7.73 -9.20 -34.98
N GLU A 799 -8.96 -8.75 -35.25
CA GLU A 799 -9.80 -8.00 -34.31
C GLU A 799 -10.54 -8.92 -33.31
N SER A 800 -10.72 -10.20 -33.66
CA SER A 800 -11.37 -11.17 -32.78
C SER A 800 -10.50 -11.52 -31.55
N PRO A 801 -11.10 -11.70 -30.36
CA PRO A 801 -10.39 -12.24 -29.20
C PRO A 801 -10.04 -13.74 -29.36
N GLU A 802 -10.57 -14.43 -30.38
CA GLU A 802 -10.27 -15.82 -30.65
C GLU A 802 -8.87 -15.98 -31.28
N LEU A 803 -8.04 -16.82 -30.67
CA LEU A 803 -6.67 -17.07 -31.09
C LEU A 803 -6.60 -18.21 -32.11
N THR A 804 -7.26 -18.01 -33.25
CA THR A 804 -7.34 -18.99 -34.33
C THR A 804 -6.38 -18.63 -35.46
N TYR A 805 -5.60 -19.61 -35.88
CA TYR A 805 -4.50 -19.48 -36.82
C TYR A 805 -4.65 -20.42 -38.01
N ARG A 806 -4.12 -20.00 -39.15
CA ARG A 806 -3.89 -20.84 -40.34
C ARG A 806 -2.48 -20.63 -40.83
N VAL A 807 -1.96 -21.55 -41.64
CA VAL A 807 -0.63 -21.37 -42.26
C VAL A 807 -0.67 -20.10 -43.13
N SER A 808 0.39 -19.30 -43.09
CA SER A 808 0.39 -17.98 -43.73
C SER A 808 0.36 -18.09 -45.25
N GLN A 809 -0.48 -17.26 -45.87
CA GLN A 809 -0.61 -17.21 -47.33
C GLN A 809 0.47 -16.34 -47.96
N ASP A 810 0.84 -15.27 -47.26
CA ASP A 810 1.85 -14.31 -47.69
C ASP A 810 3.27 -14.88 -47.57
N TYR A 811 3.47 -15.84 -46.67
CA TYR A 811 4.74 -16.52 -46.44
C TYR A 811 4.63 -18.05 -46.62
N PRO A 812 4.40 -18.55 -47.85
CA PRO A 812 4.13 -19.97 -48.10
C PRO A 812 5.38 -20.86 -48.06
N GLN A 813 6.55 -20.29 -47.73
CA GLN A 813 7.83 -20.97 -47.70
C GLN A 813 8.41 -20.96 -46.29
N ALA A 814 9.16 -22.02 -45.95
CA ALA A 814 9.89 -22.05 -44.70
C ALA A 814 11.07 -21.07 -44.76
N VAL A 815 11.15 -20.19 -43.77
CA VAL A 815 12.17 -19.15 -43.65
C VAL A 815 13.00 -19.35 -42.40
N LEU A 816 14.22 -18.82 -42.43
CA LEU A 816 15.12 -18.84 -41.29
C LEU A 816 14.84 -17.66 -40.34
N GLN A 817 14.90 -17.93 -39.04
CA GLN A 817 14.80 -16.94 -37.98
C GLN A 817 15.86 -17.12 -36.90
N SER A 818 16.17 -16.03 -36.20
CA SER A 818 17.15 -16.03 -35.11
C SER A 818 16.44 -16.26 -33.78
N ASN A 819 17.01 -17.11 -32.93
CA ASN A 819 16.52 -17.33 -31.57
C ASN A 819 16.53 -16.06 -30.71
N THR A 820 17.22 -15.00 -31.12
CA THR A 820 17.20 -13.69 -30.45
C THR A 820 15.79 -13.11 -30.36
N TYR A 821 14.94 -13.35 -31.37
CA TYR A 821 13.54 -12.89 -31.41
C TYR A 821 12.54 -13.92 -30.86
N MET A 822 13.04 -15.07 -30.38
CA MET A 822 12.18 -16.14 -29.85
C MET A 822 11.71 -15.79 -28.43
N VAL A 823 10.39 -15.85 -28.23
CA VAL A 823 9.70 -15.55 -26.97
C VAL A 823 9.44 -16.85 -26.20
N SER A 824 8.90 -17.86 -26.87
CA SER A 824 8.60 -19.18 -26.30
C SER A 824 8.59 -20.27 -27.39
N GLY A 825 8.61 -21.55 -27.00
CA GLY A 825 8.57 -22.66 -27.95
C GLY A 825 8.65 -24.05 -27.31
N GLY A 826 8.44 -25.08 -28.14
CA GLY A 826 8.51 -26.49 -27.74
C GLY A 826 7.28 -26.93 -26.94
N ALA A 827 7.46 -27.80 -25.96
CA ALA A 827 6.37 -28.40 -25.16
C ALA A 827 5.37 -27.36 -24.61
N GLU A 828 5.86 -26.22 -24.15
CA GLU A 828 5.04 -25.15 -23.58
C GLU A 828 4.00 -24.59 -24.56
N VAL A 829 4.36 -24.47 -25.84
CA VAL A 829 3.44 -23.98 -26.88
C VAL A 829 2.68 -25.15 -27.48
N ASN A 830 3.34 -26.29 -27.68
CA ASN A 830 2.73 -27.49 -28.24
C ASN A 830 1.50 -27.96 -27.46
N ASP A 831 1.57 -27.99 -26.14
CA ASP A 831 0.48 -28.48 -25.28
C ASP A 831 -0.78 -27.60 -25.35
N GLY A 832 -0.64 -26.32 -25.74
CA GLY A 832 -1.73 -25.37 -25.87
C GLY A 832 -2.19 -25.11 -27.31
N MET A 833 -1.73 -25.90 -28.29
CA MET A 833 -2.11 -25.77 -29.70
C MET A 833 -3.01 -26.93 -30.15
N ASN A 834 -4.26 -26.60 -30.49
CA ASN A 834 -5.29 -27.58 -30.84
C ASN A 834 -5.73 -27.44 -32.29
N LEU A 835 -5.80 -28.56 -33.03
CA LEU A 835 -6.40 -28.57 -34.37
C LEU A 835 -7.93 -28.55 -34.23
N ILE A 836 -8.59 -27.51 -34.74
CA ILE A 836 -10.04 -27.33 -34.61
C ILE A 836 -10.81 -27.61 -35.91
N ASP A 837 -10.13 -27.56 -37.06
CA ASP A 837 -10.70 -27.82 -38.38
C ASP A 837 -9.63 -28.41 -39.29
N GLY A 838 -9.94 -29.50 -40.00
CA GLY A 838 -9.01 -30.22 -40.88
C GLY A 838 -8.47 -31.56 -40.31
N ALA A 839 -7.30 -31.98 -40.78
CA ALA A 839 -6.72 -33.30 -40.45
C ALA A 839 -5.24 -33.21 -40.03
N ALA A 840 -4.83 -34.11 -39.13
CA ALA A 840 -3.45 -34.17 -38.64
C ALA A 840 -2.46 -34.32 -39.80
N ASN A 841 -1.60 -33.31 -39.97
CA ASN A 841 -0.66 -33.23 -41.08
C ASN A 841 0.76 -33.03 -40.55
N PRO A 842 1.48 -34.13 -40.26
CA PRO A 842 2.81 -34.06 -39.64
C PRO A 842 3.82 -33.44 -40.61
N VAL A 843 4.69 -32.59 -40.06
CA VAL A 843 5.77 -31.92 -40.81
C VAL A 843 6.71 -32.97 -41.42
N PRO A 844 7.06 -32.85 -42.72
CA PRO A 844 7.99 -33.78 -43.37
C PRO A 844 9.36 -33.75 -42.68
N LYS A 845 9.96 -34.93 -42.48
CA LYS A 845 11.34 -35.06 -42.02
C LYS A 845 12.22 -35.40 -43.23
N LEU A 846 12.88 -34.41 -43.80
CA LEU A 846 13.83 -34.62 -44.90
C LEU A 846 15.01 -35.48 -44.41
N ARG A 847 15.34 -36.57 -45.10
CA ARG A 847 16.56 -37.37 -44.85
C ARG A 847 17.54 -37.16 -46.00
N THR A 848 18.82 -36.98 -45.70
CA THR A 848 19.88 -36.97 -46.73
C THR A 848 19.95 -38.32 -47.44
N THR A 849 19.68 -38.35 -48.74
CA THR A 849 20.10 -39.45 -49.62
C THR A 849 21.62 -39.38 -49.76
N ARG A 850 22.35 -40.38 -49.23
CA ARG A 850 23.80 -40.54 -49.47
C ARG A 850 24.08 -40.51 -50.98
N ARG A 851 24.90 -39.55 -51.44
CA ARG A 851 25.54 -39.61 -52.76
C ARG A 851 26.35 -40.90 -52.83
N ARG A 852 26.00 -41.78 -53.77
CA ARG A 852 26.76 -42.99 -54.08
C ARG A 852 27.71 -42.62 -55.22
N ASP A 853 28.95 -42.30 -54.88
CA ASP A 853 30.03 -42.14 -55.85
C ASP A 853 30.34 -43.50 -56.50
N GLY A 854 30.59 -43.47 -57.81
CA GLY A 854 30.36 -44.60 -58.70
C GLY A 854 31.48 -45.64 -58.85
N ARG A 855 31.08 -46.80 -59.39
CA ARG A 855 31.78 -47.59 -60.43
C ARG A 855 31.03 -48.89 -60.73
N SER A 856 30.91 -49.22 -62.02
CA SER A 856 30.55 -50.51 -62.65
C SER A 856 29.19 -51.14 -62.30
N GLN A 857 28.43 -51.79 -63.17
CA GLN A 857 28.52 -52.19 -64.57
C GLN A 857 27.09 -52.66 -64.94
N GLN A 858 26.60 -52.20 -66.10
CA GLN A 858 25.90 -53.00 -67.12
C GLN A 858 24.67 -53.87 -66.73
N GLY A 859 23.52 -53.47 -67.28
CA GLY A 859 22.45 -54.37 -67.75
C GLY A 859 21.38 -54.76 -66.72
N ASP A 860 20.22 -54.11 -66.77
CA ASP A 860 18.94 -54.76 -67.13
C ASP A 860 17.76 -53.82 -66.87
N TYR A 861 16.77 -53.89 -67.75
CA TYR A 861 15.50 -53.18 -67.62
C TYR A 861 14.75 -53.69 -66.40
N ASP A 862 14.60 -52.87 -65.37
CA ASP A 862 13.59 -53.12 -64.36
C ASP A 862 12.85 -51.83 -63.98
N VAL A 863 11.54 -51.87 -64.19
CA VAL A 863 10.58 -50.79 -63.95
C VAL A 863 10.57 -50.51 -62.45
N GLN A 864 11.29 -49.48 -62.00
CA GLN A 864 11.14 -48.98 -60.63
C GLN A 864 9.80 -48.26 -60.50
N ARG A 865 8.82 -49.00 -59.96
CA ARG A 865 7.65 -48.44 -59.27
C ARG A 865 8.12 -47.37 -58.29
N GLY A 866 7.73 -46.12 -58.55
CA GLY A 866 7.99 -44.98 -57.69
C GLY A 866 7.42 -45.21 -56.29
N ASN A 867 8.29 -45.28 -55.29
CA ASN A 867 7.89 -45.23 -53.89
C ASN A 867 7.59 -43.76 -53.53
N SER A 868 6.32 -43.39 -53.63
CA SER A 868 5.77 -42.02 -53.58
C SER A 868 5.75 -41.36 -52.20
N ASN A 869 6.73 -41.62 -51.33
CA ASN A 869 6.69 -41.14 -49.93
C ASN A 869 7.70 -40.03 -49.59
N GLN A 870 8.34 -39.39 -50.58
CA GLN A 870 8.97 -38.08 -50.34
C GLN A 870 7.88 -36.99 -50.36
N ARG A 871 7.28 -36.71 -49.19
CA ARG A 871 6.41 -35.54 -49.01
C ARG A 871 7.27 -34.27 -49.15
N THR A 872 7.14 -33.55 -50.26
CA THR A 872 7.76 -32.24 -50.42
C THR A 872 7.10 -31.25 -49.44
N ILE A 873 7.84 -30.22 -49.01
CA ILE A 873 7.30 -29.15 -48.14
C ILE A 873 6.07 -28.50 -48.80
N ARG A 874 6.07 -28.36 -50.13
CA ARG A 874 4.94 -27.85 -50.90
C ARG A 874 3.69 -28.72 -50.78
N ASN A 875 3.82 -30.04 -50.93
CA ASN A 875 2.69 -30.96 -50.77
C ASN A 875 2.17 -31.00 -49.32
N TRP A 876 3.03 -30.73 -48.33
CA TRP A 876 2.61 -30.56 -46.94
C TRP A 876 1.86 -29.24 -46.73
N TYR A 877 2.36 -28.13 -47.29
CA TYR A 877 1.74 -26.82 -47.23
C TYR A 877 0.32 -26.86 -47.81
N ASP A 878 0.14 -27.44 -49.00
CA ASP A 878 -1.18 -27.52 -49.66
C ASP A 878 -2.23 -28.27 -48.81
N ARG A 879 -1.78 -29.23 -47.98
CA ARG A 879 -2.64 -29.95 -47.03
C ARG A 879 -2.85 -29.16 -45.74
N GLU A 880 -1.84 -28.44 -45.28
CA GLU A 880 -1.90 -27.59 -44.09
C GLU A 880 -2.75 -26.34 -44.32
N TYR A 881 -2.86 -25.88 -45.57
CA TYR A 881 -3.60 -24.68 -45.96
C TYR A 881 -5.06 -24.69 -45.50
N ASN A 882 -5.68 -25.86 -45.46
CA ASN A 882 -7.08 -26.03 -45.04
C ASN A 882 -7.23 -26.33 -43.53
N ASN A 883 -6.12 -26.45 -42.79
CA ASN A 883 -6.15 -26.70 -41.35
C ASN A 883 -6.29 -25.38 -40.57
N LYS A 884 -7.11 -25.39 -39.52
CA LYS A 884 -7.20 -24.29 -38.55
C LYS A 884 -6.77 -24.76 -37.16
N TRP A 885 -5.94 -23.95 -36.54
CA TRP A 885 -5.38 -24.23 -35.23
C TRP A 885 -5.85 -23.19 -34.23
N GLN A 886 -6.19 -23.61 -33.01
CA GLN A 886 -6.56 -22.73 -31.92
C GLN A 886 -5.49 -22.79 -30.83
N MET A 887 -5.01 -21.61 -30.43
CA MET A 887 -4.11 -21.46 -29.29
C MET A 887 -4.91 -21.21 -28.01
N GLU A 888 -4.55 -21.88 -26.93
CA GLU A 888 -5.07 -21.54 -25.60
C GLU A 888 -4.64 -20.13 -25.19
N LYS A 889 -5.58 -19.35 -24.65
CA LYS A 889 -5.34 -17.95 -24.24
C LYS A 889 -4.18 -17.81 -23.25
N THR A 890 -4.01 -18.77 -22.35
CA THR A 890 -2.92 -18.83 -21.37
C THR A 890 -1.53 -18.88 -22.00
N VAL A 891 -1.39 -19.45 -23.20
CA VAL A 891 -0.10 -19.49 -23.93
C VAL A 891 0.23 -18.11 -24.47
N MET A 892 -0.74 -17.43 -25.08
CA MET A 892 -0.57 -16.07 -25.60
C MET A 892 -0.34 -15.05 -24.48
N ASP A 893 -1.11 -15.12 -23.39
CA ASP A 893 -0.95 -14.22 -22.24
C ASP A 893 0.48 -14.33 -21.64
N LYS A 894 1.02 -15.55 -21.55
CA LYS A 894 2.42 -15.79 -21.13
C LYS A 894 3.43 -15.20 -22.11
N ALA A 895 3.21 -15.38 -23.42
CA ALA A 895 4.09 -14.83 -24.44
C ALA A 895 4.06 -13.28 -24.43
N MET A 896 2.90 -12.67 -24.24
CA MET A 896 2.74 -11.21 -24.13
C MET A 896 3.44 -10.62 -22.91
N ALA A 897 3.56 -11.38 -21.82
CA ALA A 897 4.28 -10.96 -20.61
C ALA A 897 5.82 -10.96 -20.77
N ILE A 898 6.36 -11.56 -21.83
CA ILE A 898 7.80 -11.63 -22.10
C ILE A 898 8.19 -10.52 -23.08
N ASN A 899 8.73 -9.41 -22.59
CA ASN A 899 9.28 -8.36 -23.45
C ASN A 899 10.74 -8.69 -23.81
N LEU A 900 11.03 -8.79 -25.11
CA LEU A 900 12.41 -8.85 -25.60
C LEU A 900 13.02 -7.44 -25.56
N VAL A 901 14.33 -7.38 -25.29
CA VAL A 901 15.12 -6.12 -25.30
C VAL A 901 15.63 -5.87 -26.71
#